data_AF-A0A1T4JMZ2-F1
#
_entry.id   AF-A0A1T4JMZ2-F1
#
_cell.length_a   1.000
_cell.length_b   1.000
_cell.length_c   1.000
_cell.angle_alpha   90.00
_cell.angle_beta   90.00
_cell.angle_gamma   90.00
#
_symmetry.space_group_name_H-M   'P 1'
#
loop_
_entity.id
_entity.type
_entity.pdbx_description
1 polymer ?
#
loop_
_entity_poly.entity_id
_entity_poly.type
_entity_poly.pdbx_seq_one_letter_code
_entity_poly.pdbx_strand_id
1 'polypeptide(L)'
;MSTISTVLTARQRTAWLILPNDVQSSVRLLGQGGEGVVFATSDKVYKVYDQLEDKDYWRIKRSLDRAHSIRCIYPIESFEPVGTGYYIMVYPYEASIPATDIATEEWQDMLAELWVAGLIAFDVKPSNFVRTDNGVKLIDYNLYFHTDNHFLNMCVRAFIYNKYRGRDDEYLRKLARSAINQFDLPELVGIQEFVNGVYLRAIHLSSKKGIQQLEGVSVLGKKLDVPFEVLGNLELRFFEELRRGRYLTGGSIRGLLLGKKGYLTPREVVLGYHDITRFREPVSLVVKTCAQDYASIYANVCHIVRQLSSPHRFDEYILAIDTRTDDFLRQFTQEASWDKLLEEANKLIHNGVIDKYIILPETEVVAINERWFGIASPCTHSQHQAPVTAQLYLFEEAKGKYILQMDSDVLIGRDDLMHDYLEDMVRELEEHPSVVSVGFNIYQDKGIKFKPYFGYEDGGFAPEVRMGLFDKERMLAMRPFYNQVLDRGWEYTWFRSMHLKQKDLGMSSIRGGDRRTFYIHPQNYRKSVSDVWLTILDRVEQGHIPDCQYGAFDCMGSYYDWCLPRREEPYVFVCTVRNVAYDRFLRMFASLLAQRDERWGMVLIDDASDNGLSLFIEYITKPFRDRITLIRNRVRGGGLYNHHKAIHYFVKKTDTVIITLDGDDALLGDKVLSMIANRYEEHFADVVIGRMYQNYRLQPHYRYPANYVNPRATGGNVWQHTRSFRKYLFDSLEAKDLKRVPDSGNLSKVVTKSKWLENSADFAFMVPIVEMSRKPNQLEQFTYYYDRDAEAYTEEVRQSKERNIAYILNRPAKSPSDVHIGRRTFIPNTNKIEIDITYICNLGCEACNRSCPQAPTTEQMTLLDIERFVEESIELGKRWEFINILGGEPTLHPELREIVSCIINEYIRPCSPQTQIQIVSNGYTEYSRILLQELQDTYPELWVDRSSFKTSKKVEYFSPFNDAPIDDPQFADAQYHKGCWVTSFCGIGLNRYGYYACSVCGGIDRVLNQERCAIGSLKEVSEDKLRAQLERFCRLCGNFKDYDHNQGLFIPRVEKAPLSENKISPSWKKIYDSYKQRKK
;
A
#
# COMPACT_ATOMS: atom_id res chain seq x y z
N MET A 1 -46.32 47.31 43.84
CA MET A 1 -46.39 46.74 45.20
C MET A 1 -46.84 45.30 45.11
N SER A 2 -45.90 44.35 45.27
CA SER A 2 -46.14 42.97 45.70
C SER A 2 -44.77 42.37 46.04
N THR A 3 -44.26 42.81 47.19
CA THR A 3 -43.00 42.38 47.80
C THR A 3 -43.23 41.08 48.57
N ILE A 4 -42.47 40.04 48.20
CA ILE A 4 -42.04 38.87 49.00
C ILE A 4 -43.01 38.47 50.14
N SER A 5 -44.01 37.63 49.84
CA SER A 5 -44.91 37.05 50.87
C SER A 5 -44.40 35.72 51.47
N THR A 6 -43.12 35.40 51.28
CA THR A 6 -42.47 34.23 51.86
C THR A 6 -41.40 34.68 52.86
N VAL A 7 -41.52 34.27 54.12
CA VAL A 7 -40.49 34.49 55.14
C VAL A 7 -39.23 33.76 54.70
N LEU A 8 -38.25 34.50 54.17
CA LEU A 8 -36.93 33.94 53.81
C LEU A 8 -36.25 33.40 55.07
N THR A 9 -35.59 32.25 54.95
CA THR A 9 -34.72 31.73 56.01
C THR A 9 -33.54 32.67 56.27
N ALA A 10 -32.85 32.52 57.40
CA ALA A 10 -31.67 33.34 57.70
C ALA A 10 -30.61 33.28 56.58
N ARG A 11 -30.33 32.07 56.06
CA ARG A 11 -29.39 31.86 54.94
C ARG A 11 -29.86 32.54 53.65
N GLN A 12 -31.15 32.41 53.32
CA GLN A 12 -31.73 33.06 52.14
C GLN A 12 -31.71 34.59 52.24
N ARG A 13 -31.97 35.15 53.43
CA ARG A 13 -31.89 36.59 53.66
C ARG A 13 -30.45 37.10 53.50
N THR A 14 -29.46 36.37 54.03
CA THR A 14 -28.04 36.70 53.82
C THR A 14 -27.70 36.68 52.33
N ALA A 15 -28.06 35.63 51.61
CA ALA A 15 -27.80 35.55 50.16
C ALA A 15 -28.53 36.62 49.35
N TRP A 16 -29.75 37.00 49.75
CA TRP A 16 -30.51 38.08 49.11
C TRP A 16 -29.82 39.45 49.27
N LEU A 17 -29.21 39.72 50.43
CA LEU A 17 -28.43 40.95 50.66
C LEU A 17 -27.13 41.03 49.84
N ILE A 18 -26.64 39.89 49.33
CA ILE A 18 -25.46 39.83 48.45
C ILE A 18 -25.82 40.22 47.01
N LEU A 19 -27.09 40.12 46.61
CA LEU A 19 -27.52 40.50 45.27
C LEU A 19 -27.37 42.02 45.03
N PRO A 20 -27.17 42.45 43.77
CA PRO A 20 -27.18 43.87 43.41
C PRO A 20 -28.46 44.58 43.89
N ASN A 21 -28.31 45.81 44.42
CA ASN A 21 -29.42 46.56 45.04
C ASN A 21 -30.61 46.80 44.09
N ASP A 22 -30.32 47.02 42.81
CA ASP A 22 -31.31 47.19 41.74
C ASP A 22 -32.11 45.91 41.46
N VAL A 23 -31.52 44.74 41.73
CA VAL A 23 -32.11 43.42 41.50
C VAL A 23 -32.94 42.94 42.70
N GLN A 24 -32.54 43.28 43.93
CA GLN A 24 -33.17 42.83 45.19
C GLN A 24 -34.70 43.01 45.25
N SER A 25 -35.22 44.08 44.65
CA SER A 25 -36.66 44.42 44.66
C SER A 25 -37.52 43.64 43.66
N SER A 26 -36.90 43.01 42.66
CA SER A 26 -37.58 42.35 41.53
C SER A 26 -37.35 40.84 41.49
N VAL A 27 -36.49 40.30 42.35
CA VAL A 27 -36.20 38.87 42.41
C VAL A 27 -37.24 38.06 43.18
N ARG A 28 -37.52 36.87 42.67
CA ARG A 28 -38.17 35.78 43.40
C ARG A 28 -37.16 34.70 43.75
N LEU A 29 -37.36 34.06 44.89
CA LEU A 29 -36.59 32.87 45.28
C LEU A 29 -37.01 31.68 44.39
N LEU A 30 -36.05 31.03 43.73
CA LEU A 30 -36.29 29.78 43.00
C LEU A 30 -36.00 28.54 43.87
N GLY A 31 -35.02 28.62 44.76
CA GLY A 31 -34.67 27.52 45.65
C GLY A 31 -33.38 27.74 46.42
N GLN A 32 -33.02 26.76 47.25
CA GLN A 32 -31.73 26.72 47.95
C GLN A 32 -31.16 25.30 47.88
N GLY A 33 -29.84 25.19 47.70
CA GLY A 33 -29.10 23.93 47.68
C GLY A 33 -28.04 23.86 48.77
N GLY A 34 -27.17 22.84 48.70
CA GLY A 34 -26.03 22.72 49.60
C GLY A 34 -25.02 23.87 49.44
N GLU A 35 -24.79 24.31 48.20
CA GLU A 35 -23.69 25.21 47.84
C GLU A 35 -24.10 26.68 47.66
N GLY A 36 -25.41 26.98 47.66
CA GLY A 36 -25.89 28.34 47.44
C GLY A 36 -27.41 28.50 47.40
N VAL A 37 -27.85 29.74 47.23
CA VAL A 37 -29.26 30.16 47.12
C VAL A 37 -29.51 30.75 45.73
N VAL A 38 -30.62 30.37 45.10
CA VAL A 38 -30.95 30.73 43.71
C VAL A 38 -32.15 31.66 43.67
N PHE A 39 -31.96 32.82 43.05
CA PHE A 39 -32.99 33.83 42.80
C PHE A 39 -33.19 34.00 41.31
N ALA A 40 -34.34 34.53 40.88
CA ALA A 40 -34.56 34.90 39.49
C ALA A 40 -35.40 36.17 39.36
N THR A 41 -35.12 36.90 38.31
CA THR A 41 -35.94 37.99 37.76
C THR A 41 -36.80 37.44 36.61
N SER A 42 -37.45 38.30 35.83
CA SER A 42 -38.20 37.89 34.64
C SER A 42 -37.33 37.27 33.55
N ASP A 43 -36.05 37.62 33.48
CA ASP A 43 -35.13 37.32 32.38
C ASP A 43 -33.81 36.68 32.83
N LYS A 44 -33.42 36.77 34.11
CA LYS A 44 -32.15 36.22 34.62
C LYS A 44 -32.28 35.43 35.91
N VAL A 45 -31.40 34.45 36.07
CA VAL A 45 -31.14 33.70 37.29
C VAL A 45 -29.86 34.21 37.95
N TYR A 46 -29.90 34.35 39.28
CA TYR A 46 -28.79 34.73 40.14
C TYR A 46 -28.57 33.61 41.16
N LYS A 47 -27.51 32.82 40.98
CA LYS A 47 -27.08 31.79 41.93
C LYS A 47 -25.98 32.36 42.82
N VAL A 48 -26.30 32.59 44.09
CA VAL A 48 -25.39 33.08 45.11
C VAL A 48 -24.77 31.88 45.82
N TYR A 49 -23.50 31.63 45.55
CA TYR A 49 -22.70 30.61 46.24
C TYR A 49 -22.18 31.19 47.55
N ASP A 50 -22.52 30.56 48.67
CA ASP A 50 -22.14 30.97 50.04
C ASP A 50 -21.30 29.90 50.77
N GLN A 51 -21.00 28.78 50.10
CA GLN A 51 -20.17 27.69 50.61
C GLN A 51 -19.12 27.20 49.58
N LEU A 52 -18.68 28.07 48.67
CA LEU A 52 -17.70 27.74 47.63
C LEU A 52 -16.30 28.21 48.03
N GLU A 53 -15.30 27.32 47.95
CA GLU A 53 -13.89 27.70 48.18
C GLU A 53 -13.28 28.40 46.95
N ASP A 54 -12.30 29.28 47.15
CA ASP A 54 -11.61 30.03 46.08
C ASP A 54 -11.02 29.11 44.99
N LYS A 55 -10.47 27.95 45.39
CA LYS A 55 -9.91 26.97 44.45
C LYS A 55 -10.99 26.42 43.50
N ASP A 56 -12.20 26.21 44.01
CA ASP A 56 -13.33 25.68 43.27
C ASP A 56 -13.91 26.74 42.35
N TYR A 57 -13.99 27.99 42.83
CA TYR A 57 -14.32 29.16 41.98
C TYR A 57 -13.42 29.23 40.75
N TRP A 58 -12.10 29.23 40.93
CA TRP A 58 -11.16 29.33 39.81
C TRP A 58 -11.18 28.12 38.88
N ARG A 59 -11.52 26.92 39.38
CA ARG A 59 -11.71 25.73 38.54
C ARG A 59 -12.98 25.84 37.71
N ILE A 60 -14.09 26.23 38.32
CA ILE A 60 -15.38 26.38 37.65
C ILE A 60 -15.28 27.49 36.62
N LYS A 61 -14.74 28.66 36.98
CA LYS A 61 -14.52 29.78 36.05
C LYS A 61 -13.74 29.34 34.80
N ARG A 62 -12.62 28.62 34.96
CA ARG A 62 -11.85 28.06 33.83
C ARG A 62 -12.60 27.00 33.02
N SER A 63 -13.50 26.25 33.66
CA SER A 63 -14.32 25.26 32.97
C SER A 63 -15.43 25.90 32.15
N LEU A 64 -15.99 27.03 32.62
CA LEU A 64 -17.03 27.77 31.91
C LEU A 64 -16.56 28.27 30.55
N ASP A 65 -15.29 28.64 30.41
CA ASP A 65 -14.67 29.01 29.12
C ASP A 65 -14.81 27.89 28.06
N ARG A 66 -14.86 26.62 28.51
CA ARG A 66 -15.05 25.43 27.64
C ARG A 66 -16.49 24.99 27.50
N ALA A 67 -17.38 25.46 28.37
CA ALA A 67 -18.78 25.04 28.42
C ALA A 67 -19.71 25.83 27.50
N HIS A 68 -19.24 26.94 26.91
CA HIS A 68 -20.06 27.84 26.08
C HIS A 68 -20.78 27.16 24.91
N SER A 69 -20.23 26.06 24.38
CA SER A 69 -20.82 25.30 23.26
C SER A 69 -21.71 24.12 23.71
N ILE A 70 -21.85 23.88 25.01
CA ILE A 70 -22.64 22.76 25.57
C ILE A 70 -24.10 23.22 25.69
N ARG A 71 -25.02 22.53 25.02
CA ARG A 71 -26.42 22.95 24.95
C ARG A 71 -27.15 22.75 26.27
N CYS A 72 -26.77 21.73 27.04
CA CYS A 72 -27.39 21.46 28.34
C CYS A 72 -26.87 22.37 29.47
N ILE A 73 -25.88 23.22 29.22
CA ILE A 73 -25.40 24.20 30.20
C ILE A 73 -25.84 25.60 29.74
N TYR A 74 -26.40 26.39 30.65
CA TYR A 74 -26.73 27.78 30.31
C TYR A 74 -25.47 28.58 29.99
N PRO A 75 -25.51 29.48 28.99
CA PRO A 75 -24.42 30.42 28.77
C PRO A 75 -24.33 31.36 29.99
N ILE A 76 -23.24 31.24 30.75
CA ILE A 76 -23.04 32.04 31.95
C ILE A 76 -22.64 33.46 31.54
N GLU A 77 -23.44 34.45 31.92
CA GLU A 77 -23.21 35.86 31.61
C GLU A 77 -22.10 36.47 32.49
N SER A 78 -22.06 36.08 33.76
CA SER A 78 -21.02 36.50 34.70
C SER A 78 -20.85 35.51 35.84
N PHE A 79 -19.63 35.33 36.33
CA PHE A 79 -19.35 34.56 37.55
C PHE A 79 -18.25 35.24 38.36
N GLU A 80 -18.65 36.06 39.33
CA GLU A 80 -17.77 37.00 40.02
C GLU A 80 -17.86 36.90 41.55
N PRO A 81 -16.75 37.15 42.27
CA PRO A 81 -16.75 37.26 43.72
C PRO A 81 -17.47 38.53 44.17
N VAL A 82 -18.26 38.44 45.25
CA VAL A 82 -18.98 39.57 45.84
C VAL A 82 -18.74 39.58 47.35
N GLY A 83 -17.76 40.35 47.79
CA GLY A 83 -17.30 40.33 49.19
C GLY A 83 -16.45 39.10 49.51
N THR A 84 -16.29 38.78 50.80
CA THR A 84 -15.46 37.66 51.25
C THR A 84 -16.29 36.39 51.38
N GLY A 85 -15.99 35.38 50.57
CA GLY A 85 -16.61 34.04 50.65
C GLY A 85 -17.95 33.89 49.93
N TYR A 86 -18.37 34.87 49.10
CA TYR A 86 -19.56 34.77 48.26
C TYR A 86 -19.23 34.97 46.78
N TYR A 87 -19.91 34.23 45.92
CA TYR A 87 -19.78 34.32 44.47
C TYR A 87 -21.15 34.35 43.82
N ILE A 88 -21.35 35.18 42.80
CA ILE A 88 -22.63 35.26 42.07
C ILE A 88 -22.41 34.77 40.64
N MET A 89 -23.16 33.73 40.27
CA MET A 89 -23.28 33.26 38.89
C MET A 89 -24.61 33.75 38.29
N VAL A 90 -24.53 34.39 37.13
CA VAL A 90 -25.69 34.96 36.43
C VAL A 90 -25.83 34.28 35.08
N TYR A 91 -27.06 33.86 34.75
CA TYR A 91 -27.39 33.24 33.46
C TYR A 91 -28.87 33.49 33.10
N PRO A 92 -29.27 33.28 31.84
CA PRO A 92 -30.65 33.53 31.40
C PRO A 92 -31.69 32.69 32.17
N TYR A 93 -32.84 33.29 32.45
CA TYR A 93 -34.00 32.58 32.99
C TYR A 93 -34.91 32.11 31.86
N GLU A 94 -35.26 30.83 31.88
CA GLU A 94 -36.28 30.22 31.02
C GLU A 94 -37.36 29.57 31.91
N ALA A 95 -38.61 29.60 31.46
CA ALA A 95 -39.67 28.86 32.14
C ALA A 95 -39.39 27.35 32.01
N SER A 96 -39.44 26.62 33.12
CA SER A 96 -39.00 25.23 33.16
C SER A 96 -39.73 24.40 34.20
N ILE A 97 -39.76 23.09 34.00
CA ILE A 97 -40.25 22.09 34.97
C ILE A 97 -39.13 21.11 35.33
N PRO A 98 -39.21 20.37 36.46
CA PRO A 98 -38.22 19.33 36.78
C PRO A 98 -38.10 18.27 35.67
N ALA A 99 -36.88 17.90 35.26
CA ALA A 99 -36.64 16.94 34.17
C ALA A 99 -36.67 15.49 34.69
N THR A 100 -37.86 14.96 34.99
CA THR A 100 -38.03 13.59 35.50
C THR A 100 -37.95 12.50 34.43
N ASP A 101 -37.96 12.86 33.15
CA ASP A 101 -38.16 11.96 32.01
C ASP A 101 -37.02 11.97 30.96
N ILE A 102 -35.80 12.42 31.33
CA ILE A 102 -34.65 12.56 30.42
C ILE A 102 -34.39 11.26 29.63
N ALA A 103 -34.58 11.26 28.31
CA ALA A 103 -34.44 10.09 27.44
C ALA A 103 -32.98 9.60 27.35
N THR A 104 -32.78 8.33 26.95
CA THR A 104 -31.43 7.77 26.73
C THR A 104 -30.60 8.61 25.77
N GLU A 105 -31.22 9.10 24.70
CA GLU A 105 -30.56 9.90 23.65
C GLU A 105 -30.17 11.27 24.18
N GLU A 106 -31.04 11.92 24.96
CA GLU A 106 -30.74 13.19 25.66
C GLU A 106 -29.55 13.01 26.61
N TRP A 107 -29.52 11.93 27.39
CA TRP A 107 -28.36 11.60 28.24
C TRP A 107 -27.08 11.46 27.43
N GLN A 108 -27.13 10.69 26.34
CA GLN A 108 -25.94 10.44 25.52
C GLN A 108 -25.43 11.71 24.83
N ASP A 109 -26.34 12.57 24.33
CA ASP A 109 -25.98 13.85 23.72
C ASP A 109 -25.29 14.77 24.74
N MET A 110 -25.84 14.91 25.94
CA MET A 110 -25.24 15.74 26.99
C MET A 110 -23.85 15.24 27.42
N LEU A 111 -23.70 13.92 27.59
CA LEU A 111 -22.41 13.32 27.93
C LEU A 111 -21.39 13.49 26.80
N ALA A 112 -21.82 13.38 25.54
CA ALA A 112 -20.96 13.59 24.38
C ALA A 112 -20.50 15.05 24.26
N GLU A 113 -21.37 16.02 24.50
CA GLU A 113 -21.03 17.45 24.52
C GLU A 113 -20.00 17.76 25.61
N LEU A 114 -20.20 17.23 26.82
CA LEU A 114 -19.24 17.35 27.93
C LEU A 114 -17.87 16.74 27.57
N TRP A 115 -17.88 15.56 26.93
CA TRP A 115 -16.66 14.90 26.48
C TRP A 115 -15.88 15.75 25.46
N VAL A 116 -16.57 16.27 24.44
CA VAL A 116 -15.96 17.13 23.39
C VAL A 116 -15.38 18.42 23.99
N ALA A 117 -16.05 18.99 25.00
CA ALA A 117 -15.56 20.15 25.73
C ALA A 117 -14.38 19.82 26.68
N GLY A 118 -14.09 18.54 26.93
CA GLY A 118 -13.08 18.09 27.88
C GLY A 118 -13.47 18.36 29.32
N LEU A 119 -14.76 18.20 29.64
CA LEU A 119 -15.36 18.48 30.94
C LEU A 119 -16.11 17.25 31.51
N ILE A 120 -16.21 17.21 32.84
CA ILE A 120 -17.03 16.25 33.58
C ILE A 120 -17.77 16.97 34.71
N ALA A 121 -18.86 16.36 35.18
CA ALA A 121 -19.54 16.71 36.41
C ALA A 121 -19.68 15.47 37.28
N PHE A 122 -19.39 15.57 38.58
CA PHE A 122 -19.58 14.44 39.47
C PHE A 122 -21.06 14.25 39.80
N ASP A 123 -21.80 15.31 40.13
CA ASP A 123 -23.21 15.20 40.57
C ASP A 123 -24.20 15.23 39.39
N VAL A 124 -24.21 14.17 38.59
CA VAL A 124 -25.15 14.00 37.47
C VAL A 124 -26.32 13.11 37.91
N LYS A 125 -27.49 13.74 38.14
CA LYS A 125 -28.74 13.08 38.52
C LYS A 125 -29.96 13.90 38.04
N PRO A 126 -31.13 13.29 37.79
CA PRO A 126 -32.30 13.98 37.24
C PRO A 126 -32.73 15.24 38.01
N SER A 127 -32.61 15.25 39.34
CA SER A 127 -32.98 16.41 40.18
C SER A 127 -32.11 17.65 39.96
N ASN A 128 -30.96 17.52 39.29
CA ASN A 128 -30.10 18.64 38.92
C ASN A 128 -30.43 19.20 37.53
N PHE A 129 -31.46 18.66 36.86
CA PHE A 129 -31.89 19.06 35.54
C PHE A 129 -33.30 19.63 35.53
N VAL A 130 -33.53 20.57 34.63
CA VAL A 130 -34.86 21.10 34.30
C VAL A 130 -35.14 20.92 32.81
N ARG A 131 -36.41 20.76 32.45
CA ARG A 131 -36.89 20.70 31.07
C ARG A 131 -37.46 22.06 30.69
N THR A 132 -36.99 22.57 29.56
CA THR A 132 -37.40 23.82 28.92
C THR A 132 -37.96 23.51 27.54
N ASP A 133 -38.54 24.50 26.86
CA ASP A 133 -38.93 24.39 25.44
C ASP A 133 -37.72 24.12 24.53
N ASN A 134 -36.51 24.47 24.99
CA ASN A 134 -35.23 24.27 24.30
C ASN A 134 -34.50 22.98 24.72
N GLY A 135 -35.17 22.08 25.45
CA GLY A 135 -34.61 20.81 25.92
C GLY A 135 -34.20 20.80 27.39
N VAL A 136 -33.38 19.81 27.76
CA VAL A 136 -32.95 19.58 29.14
C VAL A 136 -31.73 20.44 29.49
N LYS A 137 -31.76 21.10 30.65
CA LYS A 137 -30.72 21.99 31.16
C LYS A 137 -30.21 21.54 32.53
N LEU A 138 -28.90 21.40 32.67
CA LEU A 138 -28.20 21.14 33.93
C LEU A 138 -28.06 22.46 34.70
N ILE A 139 -28.74 22.57 35.84
CA ILE A 139 -28.81 23.80 36.64
C ILE A 139 -28.00 23.73 37.93
N ASP A 140 -27.65 22.51 38.37
CA ASP A 140 -26.82 22.30 39.53
C ASP A 140 -25.64 21.38 39.20
N TYR A 141 -24.44 21.99 39.15
CA TYR A 141 -23.24 21.31 38.71
C TYR A 141 -21.99 21.98 39.26
N ASN A 142 -20.95 21.15 39.38
CA ASN A 142 -19.56 21.56 39.51
C ASN A 142 -18.77 20.93 38.37
N LEU A 143 -18.15 21.75 37.54
CA LEU A 143 -17.37 21.29 36.39
C LEU A 143 -15.92 21.01 36.78
N TYR A 144 -15.37 19.96 36.19
CA TYR A 144 -13.98 19.56 36.32
C TYR A 144 -13.41 19.21 34.94
N PHE A 145 -12.09 19.25 34.82
CA PHE A 145 -11.41 18.78 33.62
C PHE A 145 -11.53 17.26 33.46
N HIS A 146 -11.67 16.83 32.22
CA HIS A 146 -11.86 15.43 31.85
C HIS A 146 -10.67 14.53 32.24
N THR A 147 -11.01 13.35 32.75
CA THR A 147 -10.17 12.15 32.74
C THR A 147 -11.02 10.96 32.32
N ASP A 148 -10.43 9.98 31.61
CA ASP A 148 -11.18 8.81 31.10
C ASP A 148 -11.96 8.10 32.22
N ASN A 149 -11.30 7.80 33.35
CA ASN A 149 -11.91 7.08 34.46
C ASN A 149 -13.11 7.85 35.06
N HIS A 150 -12.96 9.15 35.33
CA HIS A 150 -14.05 9.94 35.91
C HIS A 150 -15.19 10.15 34.92
N PHE A 151 -14.89 10.31 33.63
CA PHE A 151 -15.90 10.40 32.59
C PHE A 151 -16.71 9.11 32.47
N LEU A 152 -16.05 7.95 32.47
CA LEU A 152 -16.76 6.66 32.46
C LEU A 152 -17.65 6.49 33.70
N ASN A 153 -17.18 6.88 34.88
CA ASN A 153 -17.99 6.87 36.11
C ASN A 153 -19.21 7.79 36.02
N MET A 154 -19.07 8.96 35.39
CA MET A 154 -20.19 9.86 35.10
C MET A 154 -21.20 9.21 34.16
N CYS A 155 -20.75 8.54 33.09
CA CYS A 155 -21.63 7.80 32.18
C CYS A 155 -22.39 6.67 32.88
N VAL A 156 -21.72 5.90 33.74
CA VAL A 156 -22.34 4.82 34.52
C VAL A 156 -23.41 5.36 35.47
N ARG A 157 -23.16 6.51 36.10
CA ARG A 157 -24.15 7.18 36.95
C ARG A 157 -25.38 7.61 36.14
N ALA A 158 -25.18 8.26 35.01
CA ALA A 158 -26.27 8.64 34.11
C ALA A 158 -27.08 7.42 33.64
N PHE A 159 -26.41 6.32 33.29
CA PHE A 159 -27.06 5.07 32.91
C PHE A 159 -27.92 4.48 34.04
N ILE A 160 -27.43 4.47 35.28
CA ILE A 160 -28.20 3.99 36.44
C ILE A 160 -29.49 4.78 36.61
N TYR A 161 -29.41 6.11 36.58
CA TYR A 161 -30.59 6.98 36.66
C TYR A 161 -31.54 6.78 35.48
N ASN A 162 -31.00 6.58 34.27
CA ASN A 162 -31.80 6.33 33.08
C ASN A 162 -32.55 4.99 33.12
N LYS A 163 -31.88 3.92 33.57
CA LYS A 163 -32.42 2.55 33.58
C LYS A 163 -33.38 2.30 34.74
N TYR A 164 -33.14 2.91 35.89
CA TYR A 164 -33.86 2.62 37.13
C TYR A 164 -34.72 3.80 37.63
N ARG A 165 -35.31 4.60 36.72
CA ARG A 165 -36.08 5.83 37.04
C ARG A 165 -37.18 5.67 38.09
N GLY A 166 -37.78 4.47 38.19
CA GLY A 166 -38.86 4.18 39.15
C GLY A 166 -38.41 3.67 40.52
N ARG A 167 -37.09 3.58 40.78
CA ARG A 167 -36.54 3.20 42.09
C ARG A 167 -36.33 4.44 42.97
N ASP A 168 -36.29 4.24 44.29
CA ASP A 168 -36.04 5.32 45.23
C ASP A 168 -34.57 5.82 45.19
N ASP A 169 -34.36 7.05 45.65
CA ASP A 169 -33.06 7.72 45.63
C ASP A 169 -32.00 7.04 46.52
N GLU A 170 -32.38 6.31 47.56
CA GLU A 170 -31.43 5.58 48.41
C GLU A 170 -30.83 4.40 47.63
N TYR A 171 -31.68 3.62 46.97
CA TYR A 171 -31.26 2.54 46.07
C TYR A 171 -30.33 3.04 44.97
N LEU A 172 -30.71 4.12 44.26
CA LEU A 172 -29.93 4.66 43.15
C LEU A 172 -28.55 5.16 43.60
N ARG A 173 -28.49 5.86 44.74
CA ARG A 173 -27.20 6.34 45.31
C ARG A 173 -26.30 5.19 45.74
N LYS A 174 -26.88 4.14 46.36
CA LYS A 174 -26.11 2.95 46.76
C LYS A 174 -25.53 2.24 45.54
N LEU A 175 -26.33 2.03 44.50
CA LEU A 175 -25.88 1.40 43.25
C LEU A 175 -24.81 2.24 42.54
N ALA A 176 -25.01 3.55 42.42
CA ALA A 176 -24.02 4.46 41.82
C ALA A 176 -22.69 4.47 42.59
N ARG A 177 -22.73 4.33 43.92
CA ARG A 177 -21.52 4.21 44.75
C ARG A 177 -20.81 2.88 44.55
N SER A 178 -21.54 1.77 44.48
CA SER A 178 -20.98 0.44 44.20
C SER A 178 -20.33 0.36 42.83
N ALA A 179 -20.85 1.10 41.84
CA ALA A 179 -20.38 1.05 40.46
C ALA A 179 -19.06 1.82 40.18
N ILE A 180 -18.57 2.67 41.10
CA ILE A 180 -17.40 3.57 40.87
C ILE A 180 -16.15 2.84 40.37
N ASN A 181 -15.91 1.61 40.84
CA ASN A 181 -14.75 0.81 40.44
C ASN A 181 -15.16 -0.62 40.04
N GLN A 182 -16.43 -0.86 39.73
CA GLN A 182 -16.95 -2.19 39.39
C GLN A 182 -18.05 -2.08 38.34
N PHE A 183 -17.68 -2.26 37.08
CA PHE A 183 -18.62 -2.17 35.96
C PHE A 183 -19.30 -3.50 35.62
N ASP A 184 -18.84 -4.62 36.19
CA ASP A 184 -19.37 -5.97 35.96
C ASP A 184 -20.58 -6.30 36.86
N LEU A 185 -21.21 -5.29 37.47
CA LEU A 185 -22.41 -5.49 38.29
C LEU A 185 -23.59 -5.98 37.42
N PRO A 186 -24.39 -6.97 37.87
CA PRO A 186 -25.55 -7.45 37.11
C PRO A 186 -26.55 -6.35 36.74
N GLU A 187 -26.67 -5.32 37.58
CA GLU A 187 -27.53 -4.16 37.35
C GLU A 187 -27.06 -3.31 36.14
N LEU A 188 -25.80 -3.42 35.75
CA LEU A 188 -25.18 -2.63 34.68
C LEU A 188 -25.29 -3.27 33.28
N VAL A 189 -26.02 -4.39 33.12
CA VAL A 189 -26.31 -4.95 31.78
C VAL A 189 -26.90 -3.87 30.86
N GLY A 190 -26.27 -3.63 29.70
CA GLY A 190 -26.63 -2.57 28.76
C GLY A 190 -25.74 -1.31 28.84
N ILE A 191 -24.81 -1.22 29.80
CA ILE A 191 -23.94 -0.06 29.97
C ILE A 191 -22.98 0.13 28.78
N GLN A 192 -22.47 -0.95 28.20
CA GLN A 192 -21.54 -0.89 27.07
C GLN A 192 -22.20 -0.18 25.89
N GLU A 193 -23.43 -0.59 25.53
CA GLU A 193 -24.21 -0.01 24.44
C GLU A 193 -24.55 1.46 24.72
N PHE A 194 -24.86 1.79 25.97
CA PHE A 194 -25.09 3.18 26.39
C PHE A 194 -23.85 4.05 26.16
N VAL A 195 -22.68 3.62 26.63
CA VAL A 195 -21.41 4.36 26.51
C VAL A 195 -20.91 4.39 25.05
N ASN A 196 -21.13 3.31 24.29
CA ASN A 196 -20.87 3.31 22.84
C ASN A 196 -21.63 4.45 22.18
N GLY A 197 -22.93 4.62 22.48
CA GLY A 197 -23.73 5.71 21.94
C GLY A 197 -23.20 7.10 22.31
N VAL A 198 -22.64 7.28 23.52
CA VAL A 198 -21.98 8.53 23.92
C VAL A 198 -20.78 8.82 23.02
N TYR A 199 -19.85 7.87 22.86
CA TYR A 199 -18.64 8.09 22.07
C TYR A 199 -18.94 8.25 20.57
N LEU A 200 -19.93 7.54 20.04
CA LEU A 200 -20.37 7.69 18.65
C LEU A 200 -20.93 9.09 18.37
N ARG A 201 -21.72 9.64 19.31
CA ARG A 201 -22.19 11.05 19.24
C ARG A 201 -21.02 12.01 19.40
N ALA A 202 -20.07 11.74 20.28
CA ALA A 202 -18.86 12.57 20.45
C ALA A 202 -17.99 12.61 19.18
N ILE A 203 -17.83 11.47 18.48
CA ILE A 203 -17.17 11.41 17.17
C ILE A 203 -17.95 12.25 16.17
N HIS A 204 -19.27 12.11 16.10
CA HIS A 204 -20.09 12.90 15.18
C HIS A 204 -20.00 14.42 15.45
N LEU A 205 -19.99 14.84 16.72
CA LEU A 205 -19.85 16.23 17.13
C LEU A 205 -18.45 16.79 16.82
N SER A 206 -17.40 16.01 17.08
CA SER A 206 -16.03 16.42 16.75
C SER A 206 -15.73 16.37 15.25
N SER A 207 -16.46 15.58 14.48
CA SER A 207 -16.26 15.42 13.03
C SER A 207 -16.99 16.45 12.17
N LYS A 208 -17.63 17.48 12.74
CA LYS A 208 -18.46 18.45 11.99
C LYS A 208 -17.72 19.12 10.84
N LYS A 209 -16.46 19.54 11.04
CA LYS A 209 -15.61 20.10 9.98
C LYS A 209 -15.41 19.09 8.84
N GLY A 210 -15.10 17.84 9.17
CA GLY A 210 -14.91 16.77 8.17
C GLY A 210 -16.19 16.43 7.42
N ILE A 211 -17.33 16.37 8.11
CA ILE A 211 -18.65 16.15 7.49
C ILE A 211 -18.97 17.26 6.49
N GLN A 212 -18.79 18.52 6.88
CA GLN A 212 -19.01 19.68 5.99
C GLN A 212 -18.10 19.63 4.75
N GLN A 213 -16.84 19.23 4.91
CA GLN A 213 -15.92 19.06 3.79
C GLN A 213 -16.37 17.96 2.82
N LEU A 214 -16.87 16.84 3.34
CA LEU A 214 -17.35 15.74 2.51
C LEU A 214 -18.64 16.08 1.76
N GLU A 215 -19.58 16.79 2.40
CA GLU A 215 -20.83 17.22 1.78
C GLU A 215 -20.65 18.40 0.81
N GLY A 216 -19.60 19.21 1.02
CA GLY A 216 -19.27 20.37 0.17
C GLY A 216 -18.68 20.02 -1.20
N VAL A 217 -18.41 18.73 -1.47
CA VAL A 217 -17.80 18.29 -2.74
C VAL A 217 -18.80 18.39 -3.88
N SER A 218 -18.45 19.15 -4.92
CA SER A 218 -19.24 19.21 -6.15
C SER A 218 -18.85 18.10 -7.12
N VAL A 219 -19.86 17.45 -7.68
CA VAL A 219 -19.68 16.49 -8.79
C VAL A 219 -19.80 17.20 -10.13
N LEU A 220 -18.86 16.95 -11.04
CA LEU A 220 -18.84 17.45 -12.41
C LEU A 220 -19.72 16.60 -13.34
N GLY A 221 -20.26 17.21 -14.39
CA GLY A 221 -21.06 16.52 -15.40
C GLY A 221 -22.53 16.35 -15.02
N LYS A 222 -23.20 15.39 -15.67
CA LYS A 222 -24.58 15.01 -15.35
C LYS A 222 -24.59 14.24 -14.03
N LYS A 223 -25.73 14.25 -13.34
CA LYS A 223 -25.86 13.70 -11.99
C LYS A 223 -26.94 12.64 -11.93
N LEU A 224 -26.66 11.60 -11.16
CA LEU A 224 -27.58 10.54 -10.79
C LEU A 224 -27.64 10.50 -9.26
N ASP A 225 -28.75 10.95 -8.69
CA ASP A 225 -28.98 10.89 -7.25
C ASP A 225 -29.47 9.48 -6.89
N VAL A 226 -28.71 8.78 -6.04
CA VAL A 226 -28.98 7.40 -5.62
C VAL A 226 -29.18 7.37 -4.10
N PRO A 227 -30.35 6.95 -3.59
CA PRO A 227 -30.51 6.73 -2.15
C PRO A 227 -29.49 5.71 -1.65
N PHE A 228 -28.85 5.98 -0.51
CA PHE A 228 -27.74 5.16 -0.03
C PHE A 228 -28.13 3.68 0.17
N GLU A 229 -29.36 3.43 0.61
CA GLU A 229 -29.92 2.09 0.86
C GLU A 229 -29.94 1.19 -0.39
N VAL A 230 -29.98 1.78 -1.59
CA VAL A 230 -30.04 1.05 -2.87
C VAL A 230 -28.77 1.20 -3.71
N LEU A 231 -27.72 1.82 -3.17
CA LEU A 231 -26.46 2.04 -3.89
C LEU A 231 -25.84 0.71 -4.33
N GLY A 232 -25.85 -0.29 -3.43
CA GLY A 232 -25.29 -1.62 -3.68
C GLY A 232 -23.78 -1.58 -3.90
N ASN A 233 -23.27 -2.57 -4.63
CA ASN A 233 -21.86 -2.62 -5.04
C ASN A 233 -21.61 -1.59 -6.15
N LEU A 234 -20.84 -0.53 -5.84
CA LEU A 234 -20.61 0.57 -6.77
C LEU A 234 -19.82 0.16 -8.04
N GLU A 235 -18.97 -0.86 -7.96
CA GLU A 235 -18.24 -1.35 -9.13
C GLU A 235 -19.17 -2.11 -10.09
N LEU A 236 -20.06 -2.96 -9.58
CA LEU A 236 -21.07 -3.60 -10.42
C LEU A 236 -22.03 -2.57 -11.03
N ARG A 237 -22.46 -1.60 -10.23
CA ARG A 237 -23.26 -0.46 -10.71
C ARG A 237 -22.54 0.31 -11.81
N PHE A 238 -21.22 0.51 -11.72
CA PHE A 238 -20.45 1.16 -12.79
C PHE A 238 -20.65 0.45 -14.14
N PHE A 239 -20.51 -0.87 -14.18
CA PHE A 239 -20.69 -1.64 -15.40
C PHE A 239 -22.16 -1.68 -15.87
N GLU A 240 -23.13 -1.74 -14.95
CA GLU A 240 -24.56 -1.60 -15.29
C GLU A 240 -24.86 -0.27 -15.97
N GLU A 241 -24.34 0.83 -15.42
CA GLU A 241 -24.53 2.18 -15.95
C GLU A 241 -23.79 2.37 -17.28
N LEU A 242 -22.60 1.78 -17.43
CA LEU A 242 -21.85 1.76 -18.68
C LEU A 242 -22.69 1.12 -19.80
N ARG A 243 -23.36 -0.01 -19.54
CA ARG A 243 -24.27 -0.65 -20.51
C ARG A 243 -25.49 0.20 -20.86
N ARG A 244 -25.95 1.04 -19.93
CA ARG A 244 -27.01 2.03 -20.13
C ARG A 244 -26.54 3.28 -20.90
N GLY A 245 -25.27 3.35 -21.30
CA GLY A 245 -24.71 4.49 -22.03
C GLY A 245 -24.29 5.64 -21.11
N ARG A 246 -24.00 5.36 -19.83
CA ARG A 246 -23.55 6.37 -18.86
C ARG A 246 -22.20 5.96 -18.26
N TYR A 247 -21.16 6.72 -18.55
CA TYR A 247 -19.85 6.52 -17.97
C TYR A 247 -19.73 7.31 -16.66
N LEU A 248 -19.59 6.62 -15.53
CA LEU A 248 -19.46 7.29 -14.23
C LEU A 248 -18.07 7.90 -14.06
N THR A 249 -18.00 9.13 -13.56
CA THR A 249 -16.76 9.93 -13.47
C THR A 249 -16.36 10.34 -12.05
N GLY A 250 -17.25 10.13 -11.08
CA GLY A 250 -17.05 10.53 -9.70
C GLY A 250 -18.31 10.40 -8.85
N GLY A 251 -18.22 10.79 -7.59
CA GLY A 251 -19.35 10.80 -6.68
C GLY A 251 -19.16 11.75 -5.50
N SER A 252 -20.27 12.20 -4.92
CA SER A 252 -20.32 12.94 -3.66
C SER A 252 -21.45 12.40 -2.77
N ILE A 253 -21.47 12.85 -1.52
CA ILE A 253 -22.42 12.39 -0.50
C ILE A 253 -23.20 13.57 0.07
N ARG A 254 -24.43 13.33 0.51
CA ARG A 254 -25.28 14.36 1.11
C ARG A 254 -26.10 13.81 2.28
N GLY A 255 -26.37 14.67 3.24
CA GLY A 255 -27.17 14.35 4.43
C GLY A 255 -26.48 13.33 5.32
N LEU A 256 -25.19 13.53 5.62
CA LEU A 256 -24.42 12.66 6.52
C LEU A 256 -24.92 12.79 7.94
N LEU A 257 -25.48 11.70 8.45
CA LEU A 257 -26.06 11.63 9.79
C LEU A 257 -25.47 10.45 10.55
N LEU A 258 -25.55 10.51 11.88
CA LEU A 258 -25.23 9.37 12.72
C LEU A 258 -26.32 8.31 12.53
N GLY A 259 -26.01 7.22 11.84
CA GLY A 259 -26.92 6.12 11.55
C GLY A 259 -27.20 5.25 12.78
N LYS A 260 -28.17 4.33 12.67
CA LYS A 260 -28.59 3.44 13.77
C LYS A 260 -27.46 2.54 14.30
N LYS A 261 -26.51 2.15 13.44
CA LYS A 261 -25.32 1.36 13.81
C LYS A 261 -24.17 2.21 14.38
N GLY A 262 -24.32 3.53 14.46
CA GLY A 262 -23.24 4.43 14.88
C GLY A 262 -22.27 4.82 13.77
N TYR A 263 -22.60 4.56 12.50
CA TYR A 263 -21.80 4.96 11.35
C TYR A 263 -22.22 6.34 10.83
N LEU A 264 -21.42 6.94 9.94
CA LEU A 264 -21.82 8.17 9.26
C LEU A 264 -22.51 7.82 7.95
N THR A 265 -23.83 7.67 8.03
CA THR A 265 -24.67 7.20 6.94
C THR A 265 -25.19 8.39 6.13
N PRO A 266 -24.88 8.49 4.82
CA PRO A 266 -25.47 9.50 3.96
C PRO A 266 -26.93 9.16 3.64
N ARG A 267 -27.75 10.18 3.37
CA ARG A 267 -29.09 9.95 2.82
C ARG A 267 -29.02 9.54 1.35
N GLU A 268 -28.17 10.22 0.60
CA GLU A 268 -28.00 10.02 -0.84
C GLU A 268 -26.54 10.12 -1.26
N VAL A 269 -26.22 9.41 -2.33
CA VAL A 269 -24.95 9.49 -3.05
C VAL A 269 -25.25 10.04 -4.43
N VAL A 270 -24.57 11.11 -4.80
CA VAL A 270 -24.70 11.76 -6.11
C VAL A 270 -23.59 11.24 -6.99
N LEU A 271 -23.92 10.47 -8.02
CA LEU A 271 -22.95 9.95 -8.98
C LEU A 271 -22.86 10.87 -10.19
N GLY A 272 -21.64 11.24 -10.57
CA GLY A 272 -21.35 12.02 -11.76
C GLY A 272 -21.21 11.10 -12.97
N TYR A 273 -21.75 11.51 -14.10
CA TYR A 273 -21.57 10.79 -15.35
C TYR A 273 -21.55 11.71 -16.57
N HIS A 274 -21.04 11.18 -17.67
CA HIS A 274 -21.32 11.69 -19.01
C HIS A 274 -21.92 10.57 -19.86
N ASP A 275 -22.63 10.95 -20.92
CA ASP A 275 -23.16 9.98 -21.86
C ASP A 275 -22.05 9.43 -22.73
N ILE A 276 -22.19 8.16 -23.11
CA ILE A 276 -21.38 7.51 -24.14
C ILE A 276 -22.30 6.96 -25.22
N THR A 277 -21.87 7.11 -26.46
CA THR A 277 -22.64 6.67 -27.64
C THR A 277 -22.01 5.43 -28.26
N ARG A 278 -22.70 4.80 -29.22
CA ARG A 278 -22.00 3.88 -30.12
C ARG A 278 -21.11 4.68 -31.05
N PHE A 279 -19.97 4.10 -31.41
CA PHE A 279 -19.15 4.66 -32.48
C PHE A 279 -19.90 4.59 -33.82
N ARG A 280 -19.52 5.42 -34.80
CA ARG A 280 -20.23 5.53 -36.09
C ARG A 280 -20.17 4.25 -36.94
N GLU A 281 -19.20 3.39 -36.67
CA GLU A 281 -18.99 2.10 -37.32
C GLU A 281 -18.95 1.00 -36.27
N PRO A 282 -19.33 -0.25 -36.58
CA PRO A 282 -19.36 -1.31 -35.59
C PRO A 282 -17.94 -1.74 -35.22
N VAL A 283 -17.61 -1.71 -33.92
CA VAL A 283 -16.28 -2.07 -33.41
C VAL A 283 -16.40 -3.15 -32.34
N SER A 284 -15.66 -4.25 -32.51
CA SER A 284 -15.50 -5.29 -31.49
C SER A 284 -14.27 -5.00 -30.63
N LEU A 285 -14.43 -5.00 -29.31
CA LEU A 285 -13.31 -5.00 -28.36
C LEU A 285 -12.91 -6.44 -28.05
N VAL A 286 -11.63 -6.77 -28.26
CA VAL A 286 -11.13 -8.14 -28.10
C VAL A 286 -9.93 -8.15 -27.17
N VAL A 287 -10.06 -8.82 -26.03
CA VAL A 287 -8.98 -9.00 -25.05
C VAL A 287 -8.48 -10.44 -25.10
N LYS A 288 -7.18 -10.64 -25.30
CA LYS A 288 -6.58 -11.97 -25.42
C LYS A 288 -5.96 -12.43 -24.11
N THR A 289 -6.12 -13.71 -23.80
CA THR A 289 -5.57 -14.32 -22.58
C THR A 289 -5.27 -15.80 -22.76
N CYS A 290 -4.52 -16.38 -21.83
CA CYS A 290 -4.35 -17.83 -21.69
C CYS A 290 -4.24 -18.25 -20.22
N ALA A 291 -4.09 -19.55 -19.96
CA ALA A 291 -4.17 -20.14 -18.62
C ALA A 291 -3.19 -19.55 -17.59
N GLN A 292 -2.10 -18.91 -18.01
CA GLN A 292 -1.15 -18.26 -17.09
C GLN A 292 -1.67 -16.94 -16.50
N ASP A 293 -2.69 -16.32 -17.08
CA ASP A 293 -3.20 -14.99 -16.66
C ASP A 293 -4.31 -15.06 -15.60
N TYR A 294 -4.76 -16.27 -15.23
CA TYR A 294 -5.96 -16.49 -14.39
C TYR A 294 -5.98 -15.63 -13.12
N ALA A 295 -4.81 -15.41 -12.50
CA ALA A 295 -4.69 -14.69 -11.23
C ALA A 295 -5.00 -13.18 -11.34
N SER A 296 -5.12 -12.64 -12.55
CA SER A 296 -5.29 -11.21 -12.78
C SER A 296 -6.30 -10.85 -13.86
N ILE A 297 -6.81 -11.83 -14.60
CA ILE A 297 -7.62 -11.61 -15.78
C ILE A 297 -8.88 -10.78 -15.50
N TYR A 298 -9.55 -11.01 -14.37
CA TYR A 298 -10.72 -10.24 -13.96
C TYR A 298 -10.39 -8.75 -13.82
N ALA A 299 -9.33 -8.42 -13.07
CA ALA A 299 -8.91 -7.04 -12.84
C ALA A 299 -8.46 -6.36 -14.14
N ASN A 300 -7.75 -7.09 -15.00
CA ASN A 300 -7.27 -6.60 -16.29
C ASN A 300 -8.39 -6.27 -17.25
N VAL A 301 -9.38 -7.17 -17.37
CA VAL A 301 -10.52 -6.94 -18.26
C VAL A 301 -11.38 -5.79 -17.72
N CYS A 302 -11.62 -5.71 -16.41
CA CYS A 302 -12.29 -4.55 -15.80
C CYS A 302 -11.55 -3.24 -16.12
N HIS A 303 -10.22 -3.22 -16.01
CA HIS A 303 -9.38 -2.08 -16.36
C HIS A 303 -9.56 -1.69 -17.84
N ILE A 304 -9.39 -2.63 -18.76
CA ILE A 304 -9.48 -2.38 -20.21
C ILE A 304 -10.86 -1.86 -20.59
N VAL A 305 -11.92 -2.52 -20.13
CA VAL A 305 -13.31 -2.10 -20.43
C VAL A 305 -13.59 -0.71 -19.87
N ARG A 306 -13.14 -0.42 -18.65
CA ARG A 306 -13.29 0.90 -18.03
C ARG A 306 -12.51 1.97 -18.79
N GLN A 307 -11.25 1.74 -19.15
CA GLN A 307 -10.42 2.76 -19.80
C GLN A 307 -10.79 3.03 -21.26
N LEU A 308 -11.39 2.06 -21.97
CA LEU A 308 -11.70 2.18 -23.40
C LEU A 308 -13.17 2.50 -23.69
N SER A 309 -14.11 2.25 -22.77
CA SER A 309 -15.53 2.51 -23.03
C SER A 309 -15.92 3.99 -22.85
N SER A 310 -15.10 4.90 -23.37
CA SER A 310 -15.34 6.34 -23.42
C SER A 310 -14.46 7.00 -24.49
N PRO A 311 -14.98 7.91 -25.34
CA PRO A 311 -16.36 8.43 -25.33
C PRO A 311 -17.40 7.49 -25.95
N HIS A 312 -16.96 6.36 -26.51
CA HIS A 312 -17.83 5.40 -27.18
C HIS A 312 -17.89 4.07 -26.45
N ARG A 313 -19.03 3.39 -26.56
CA ARG A 313 -19.16 1.96 -26.22
C ARG A 313 -18.92 1.10 -27.47
N PHE A 314 -18.43 -0.12 -27.25
CA PHE A 314 -18.24 -1.12 -28.29
C PHE A 314 -19.54 -1.89 -28.57
N ASP A 315 -19.62 -2.51 -29.75
CA ASP A 315 -20.78 -3.34 -30.14
C ASP A 315 -20.73 -4.73 -29.50
N GLU A 316 -19.53 -5.22 -29.23
CA GLU A 316 -19.32 -6.40 -28.40
C GLU A 316 -17.97 -6.35 -27.67
N TYR A 317 -17.94 -7.00 -26.51
CA TYR A 317 -16.81 -7.14 -25.61
C TYR A 317 -16.45 -8.63 -25.50
N ILE A 318 -15.32 -9.03 -26.07
CA ILE A 318 -14.91 -10.42 -26.21
C ILE A 318 -13.64 -10.70 -25.42
N LEU A 319 -13.65 -11.82 -24.68
CA LEU A 319 -12.43 -12.44 -24.15
C LEU A 319 -12.01 -13.61 -25.04
N ALA A 320 -10.85 -13.52 -25.70
CA ALA A 320 -10.30 -14.58 -26.53
C ALA A 320 -9.32 -15.43 -25.74
N ILE A 321 -9.58 -16.73 -25.63
CA ILE A 321 -8.83 -17.65 -24.77
C ILE A 321 -8.05 -18.63 -25.64
N ASP A 322 -6.73 -18.60 -25.52
CA ASP A 322 -5.85 -19.63 -26.07
C ASP A 322 -5.82 -20.86 -25.16
N THR A 323 -5.92 -22.05 -25.74
CA THR A 323 -6.10 -23.32 -25.02
C THR A 323 -4.82 -23.89 -24.42
N ARG A 324 -3.67 -23.25 -24.63
CA ARG A 324 -2.40 -23.72 -24.09
C ARG A 324 -2.36 -23.60 -22.57
N THR A 325 -1.84 -24.64 -21.92
CA THR A 325 -1.72 -24.73 -20.46
C THR A 325 -0.28 -24.79 -19.95
N ASP A 326 0.69 -25.12 -20.82
CA ASP A 326 2.12 -25.22 -20.53
C ASP A 326 2.97 -24.82 -21.76
N ASP A 327 4.30 -24.83 -21.61
CA ASP A 327 5.27 -24.48 -22.68
C ASP A 327 4.93 -23.18 -23.44
N PHE A 328 4.52 -22.14 -22.71
CA PHE A 328 4.20 -20.86 -23.32
C PHE A 328 5.46 -20.22 -23.92
N LEU A 329 5.31 -19.47 -25.03
CA LEU A 329 6.37 -18.66 -25.66
C LEU A 329 7.18 -17.86 -24.62
N ARG A 330 6.53 -17.38 -23.55
CA ARG A 330 7.19 -16.69 -22.44
C ARG A 330 6.52 -17.01 -21.10
N GLN A 331 6.73 -18.22 -20.59
CA GLN A 331 6.25 -18.64 -19.27
C GLN A 331 6.71 -17.67 -18.15
N PHE A 332 5.77 -17.11 -17.38
CA PHE A 332 6.09 -16.30 -16.19
C PHE A 332 5.61 -16.89 -14.86
N THR A 333 4.78 -17.93 -14.89
CA THR A 333 4.30 -18.66 -13.70
C THR A 333 4.36 -20.16 -13.97
N GLN A 334 4.60 -20.98 -12.94
CA GLN A 334 4.47 -22.44 -13.03
C GLN A 334 3.07 -22.94 -12.62
N GLU A 335 2.20 -22.02 -12.19
CA GLU A 335 0.89 -22.34 -11.60
C GLU A 335 -0.27 -22.01 -12.56
N ALA A 336 -0.05 -22.02 -13.88
CA ALA A 336 -1.10 -21.76 -14.87
C ALA A 336 -2.31 -22.69 -14.65
N SER A 337 -3.53 -22.15 -14.78
CA SER A 337 -4.76 -22.88 -14.45
C SER A 337 -5.89 -22.54 -15.41
N TRP A 338 -6.31 -23.57 -16.16
CA TRP A 338 -7.43 -23.48 -17.10
C TRP A 338 -8.77 -23.27 -16.38
N ASP A 339 -9.06 -24.07 -15.37
CA ASP A 339 -10.36 -24.03 -14.67
C ASP A 339 -10.60 -22.68 -13.98
N LYS A 340 -9.57 -22.14 -13.31
CA LYS A 340 -9.66 -20.82 -12.67
C LYS A 340 -9.80 -19.69 -13.68
N LEU A 341 -9.16 -19.80 -14.85
CA LEU A 341 -9.35 -18.84 -15.93
C LEU A 341 -10.81 -18.81 -16.40
N LEU A 342 -11.43 -19.98 -16.57
CA LEU A 342 -12.85 -20.06 -16.96
C LEU A 342 -13.79 -19.57 -15.86
N GLU A 343 -13.47 -19.80 -14.59
CA GLU A 343 -14.23 -19.23 -13.46
C GLU A 343 -14.26 -17.70 -13.52
N GLU A 344 -13.10 -17.06 -13.68
CA GLU A 344 -13.01 -15.60 -13.80
C GLU A 344 -13.67 -15.08 -15.09
N ALA A 345 -13.58 -15.81 -16.20
CA ALA A 345 -14.28 -15.47 -17.45
C ALA A 345 -15.81 -15.49 -17.28
N ASN A 346 -16.35 -16.51 -16.63
CA ASN A 346 -17.78 -16.60 -16.33
C ASN A 346 -18.24 -15.50 -15.37
N LYS A 347 -17.41 -15.15 -14.39
CA LYS A 347 -17.66 -14.02 -13.48
C LYS A 347 -17.71 -12.69 -14.22
N LEU A 348 -16.82 -12.47 -15.21
CA LEU A 348 -16.84 -11.27 -16.06
C LEU A 348 -18.14 -11.16 -16.88
N ILE A 349 -18.65 -12.28 -17.41
CA ILE A 349 -19.96 -12.32 -18.11
C ILE A 349 -21.10 -12.02 -17.13
N HIS A 350 -21.12 -12.70 -15.99
CA HIS A 350 -22.16 -12.54 -14.98
C HIS A 350 -22.28 -11.08 -14.50
N ASN A 351 -21.15 -10.41 -14.31
CA ASN A 351 -21.08 -9.01 -13.88
C ASN A 351 -21.27 -8.00 -15.04
N GLY A 352 -21.55 -8.48 -16.26
CA GLY A 352 -21.82 -7.63 -17.43
C GLY A 352 -20.60 -6.89 -17.98
N VAL A 353 -19.38 -7.27 -17.59
CA VAL A 353 -18.13 -6.64 -18.03
C VAL A 353 -17.81 -7.01 -19.48
N ILE A 354 -18.02 -8.27 -19.85
CA ILE A 354 -17.89 -8.79 -21.22
C ILE A 354 -19.18 -9.47 -21.67
N ASP A 355 -19.34 -9.67 -22.97
CA ASP A 355 -20.54 -10.33 -23.53
C ASP A 355 -20.34 -11.84 -23.68
N LYS A 356 -19.13 -12.27 -24.02
CA LYS A 356 -18.77 -13.67 -24.26
C LYS A 356 -17.26 -13.88 -24.19
N TYR A 357 -16.85 -15.14 -24.04
CA TYR A 357 -15.49 -15.57 -24.37
C TYR A 357 -15.50 -16.52 -25.57
N ILE A 358 -14.39 -16.58 -26.31
CA ILE A 358 -14.22 -17.42 -27.51
C ILE A 358 -13.03 -18.35 -27.30
N ILE A 359 -13.25 -19.63 -27.59
CA ILE A 359 -12.25 -20.70 -27.61
C ILE A 359 -12.34 -21.37 -28.97
N LEU A 360 -11.21 -21.62 -29.63
CA LEU A 360 -11.16 -22.33 -30.90
C LEU A 360 -11.61 -23.79 -30.71
N PRO A 361 -12.70 -24.25 -31.36
CA PRO A 361 -13.05 -25.66 -31.36
C PRO A 361 -12.01 -26.48 -32.13
N GLU A 362 -11.61 -27.63 -31.59
CA GLU A 362 -10.63 -28.52 -32.25
C GLU A 362 -11.09 -28.95 -33.66
N THR A 363 -12.40 -29.07 -33.87
CA THR A 363 -13.02 -29.44 -35.15
C THR A 363 -12.86 -28.37 -36.23
N GLU A 364 -12.63 -27.10 -35.86
CA GLU A 364 -12.50 -25.97 -36.79
C GLU A 364 -11.06 -25.69 -37.22
N VAL A 365 -10.06 -26.26 -36.52
CA VAL A 365 -8.63 -25.93 -36.71
C VAL A 365 -8.19 -26.06 -38.17
N VAL A 366 -8.49 -27.22 -38.79
CA VAL A 366 -8.08 -27.53 -40.16
C VAL A 366 -8.75 -26.59 -41.16
N ALA A 367 -10.05 -26.34 -40.98
CA ALA A 367 -10.83 -25.50 -41.88
C ALA A 367 -10.39 -24.03 -41.80
N ILE A 368 -10.05 -23.52 -40.61
CA ILE A 368 -9.49 -22.18 -40.43
C ILE A 368 -8.14 -22.05 -41.13
N ASN A 369 -7.24 -23.00 -40.89
CA ASN A 369 -5.91 -22.96 -41.51
C ASN A 369 -5.99 -23.02 -43.05
N GLU A 370 -6.91 -23.82 -43.60
CA GLU A 370 -7.15 -23.86 -45.04
C GLU A 370 -7.68 -22.52 -45.56
N ARG A 371 -8.65 -21.89 -44.90
CA ARG A 371 -9.19 -20.58 -45.31
C ARG A 371 -8.16 -19.45 -45.24
N TRP A 372 -7.26 -19.48 -44.25
CA TRP A 372 -6.32 -18.39 -44.01
C TRP A 372 -4.97 -18.55 -44.69
N PHE A 373 -4.45 -19.77 -44.78
CA PHE A 373 -3.13 -20.04 -45.36
C PHE A 373 -3.18 -20.83 -46.66
N GLY A 374 -4.35 -21.34 -47.07
CA GLY A 374 -4.45 -22.29 -48.18
C GLY A 374 -3.88 -23.67 -47.84
N ILE A 375 -3.69 -23.98 -46.54
CA ILE A 375 -3.05 -25.20 -46.06
C ILE A 375 -3.95 -25.88 -45.02
N ALA A 376 -4.48 -27.04 -45.36
CA ALA A 376 -5.20 -27.89 -44.41
C ALA A 376 -4.20 -28.53 -43.42
N SER A 377 -4.22 -28.08 -42.17
CA SER A 377 -3.28 -28.54 -41.12
C SER A 377 -3.94 -28.49 -39.74
N PRO A 378 -3.66 -29.45 -38.84
CA PRO A 378 -4.08 -29.37 -37.42
C PRO A 378 -3.18 -28.45 -36.58
N CYS A 379 -2.18 -27.80 -37.17
CA CYS A 379 -1.23 -26.96 -36.45
C CYS A 379 -1.89 -25.68 -35.92
N THR A 380 -1.72 -25.37 -34.63
CA THR A 380 -2.35 -24.21 -33.97
C THR A 380 -1.38 -23.08 -33.59
N HIS A 381 -0.08 -23.39 -33.50
CA HIS A 381 0.96 -22.52 -32.96
C HIS A 381 2.19 -22.44 -33.88
N SER A 382 2.97 -21.37 -33.74
CA SER A 382 4.25 -21.23 -34.44
C SER A 382 5.35 -22.12 -33.83
N GLN A 383 6.47 -22.30 -34.54
CA GLN A 383 7.69 -22.96 -34.06
C GLN A 383 8.28 -22.34 -32.79
N HIS A 384 7.90 -21.10 -32.48
CA HIS A 384 8.26 -20.39 -31.26
C HIS A 384 7.13 -20.38 -30.24
N GLN A 385 6.12 -21.22 -30.35
CA GLN A 385 5.05 -21.35 -29.37
C GLN A 385 4.10 -20.13 -29.25
N ALA A 386 4.10 -19.21 -30.22
CA ALA A 386 3.09 -18.15 -30.31
C ALA A 386 1.76 -18.70 -30.88
N PRO A 387 0.58 -18.29 -30.36
CA PRO A 387 -0.71 -18.69 -30.89
C PRO A 387 -0.94 -18.11 -32.29
N VAL A 388 -1.46 -18.95 -33.20
CA VAL A 388 -1.73 -18.58 -34.60
C VAL A 388 -3.21 -18.80 -34.91
N THR A 389 -3.66 -20.05 -34.95
CA THR A 389 -4.99 -20.41 -35.48
C THR A 389 -6.13 -19.89 -34.60
N ALA A 390 -5.96 -19.88 -33.27
CA ALA A 390 -6.96 -19.35 -32.34
C ALA A 390 -7.22 -17.85 -32.59
N GLN A 391 -6.18 -17.08 -32.94
CA GLN A 391 -6.32 -15.67 -33.29
C GLN A 391 -7.06 -15.47 -34.62
N LEU A 392 -6.80 -16.32 -35.61
CA LEU A 392 -7.46 -16.25 -36.90
C LEU A 392 -8.96 -16.56 -36.80
N TYR A 393 -9.31 -17.59 -36.02
CA TYR A 393 -10.68 -17.93 -35.68
C TYR A 393 -11.42 -16.78 -34.98
N LEU A 394 -10.78 -16.16 -34.01
CA LEU A 394 -11.30 -14.97 -33.33
C LEU A 394 -11.68 -13.84 -34.29
N PHE A 395 -10.86 -13.59 -35.33
CA PHE A 395 -11.18 -12.57 -36.32
C PHE A 395 -12.41 -12.92 -37.17
N GLU A 396 -12.66 -14.20 -37.46
CA GLU A 396 -13.87 -14.62 -38.16
C GLU A 396 -15.13 -14.42 -37.27
N GLU A 397 -15.02 -14.74 -35.98
CA GLU A 397 -16.13 -14.70 -35.01
C GLU A 397 -16.52 -13.30 -34.51
N ALA A 398 -15.59 -12.34 -34.51
CA ALA A 398 -15.88 -10.96 -34.14
C ALA A 398 -16.80 -10.29 -35.18
N LYS A 399 -17.87 -9.64 -34.76
CA LYS A 399 -18.93 -9.06 -35.62
C LYS A 399 -18.61 -7.65 -36.13
N GLY A 400 -17.69 -6.94 -35.49
CA GLY A 400 -17.32 -5.57 -35.86
C GLY A 400 -16.72 -5.48 -37.25
N LYS A 401 -17.00 -4.37 -37.94
CA LYS A 401 -16.27 -3.96 -39.15
C LYS A 401 -14.80 -3.72 -38.79
N TYR A 402 -14.58 -3.07 -37.65
CA TYR A 402 -13.27 -2.92 -37.05
C TYR A 402 -13.12 -3.79 -35.81
N ILE A 403 -11.90 -4.29 -35.58
CA ILE A 403 -11.56 -5.12 -34.41
C ILE A 403 -10.43 -4.43 -33.67
N LEU A 404 -10.71 -3.94 -32.45
CA LEU A 404 -9.68 -3.44 -31.55
C LEU A 404 -9.24 -4.59 -30.64
N GLN A 405 -8.07 -5.16 -30.91
CA GLN A 405 -7.56 -6.32 -30.20
C GLN A 405 -6.33 -6.00 -29.35
N MET A 406 -6.20 -6.63 -28.18
CA MET A 406 -5.07 -6.42 -27.27
C MET A 406 -4.74 -7.64 -26.40
N ASP A 407 -3.52 -7.67 -25.87
CA ASP A 407 -3.15 -8.58 -24.78
C ASP A 407 -3.84 -8.13 -23.48
N SER A 408 -4.22 -9.08 -22.61
CA SER A 408 -4.89 -8.75 -21.35
C SER A 408 -4.04 -7.94 -20.38
N ASP A 409 -2.72 -7.91 -20.56
CA ASP A 409 -1.77 -7.28 -19.63
C ASP A 409 -1.39 -5.84 -19.99
N VAL A 410 -2.00 -5.25 -21.01
CA VAL A 410 -1.74 -3.85 -21.37
C VAL A 410 -2.26 -2.90 -20.29
N LEU A 411 -1.48 -1.86 -20.00
CA LEU A 411 -1.84 -0.80 -19.08
C LEU A 411 -2.29 0.42 -19.89
N ILE A 412 -3.53 0.84 -19.74
CA ILE A 412 -4.14 1.90 -20.53
C ILE A 412 -4.28 3.16 -19.66
N GLY A 413 -3.66 4.25 -20.11
CA GLY A 413 -3.75 5.56 -19.49
C GLY A 413 -4.66 6.51 -20.28
N ARG A 414 -5.39 7.36 -19.56
CA ARG A 414 -6.31 8.37 -20.12
C ARG A 414 -6.06 9.72 -19.44
N ASP A 415 -5.36 10.61 -20.14
CA ASP A 415 -5.29 12.04 -19.75
C ASP A 415 -6.63 12.74 -20.03
N ASP A 416 -7.38 12.24 -21.02
CA ASP A 416 -8.67 12.73 -21.46
C ASP A 416 -9.60 11.55 -21.78
N LEU A 417 -10.67 11.41 -20.99
CA LEU A 417 -11.68 10.38 -21.20
C LEU A 417 -12.55 10.66 -22.44
N MET A 418 -12.62 11.91 -22.90
CA MET A 418 -13.40 12.29 -24.09
C MET A 418 -12.58 12.28 -25.38
N HIS A 419 -11.28 11.98 -25.31
CA HIS A 419 -10.47 11.79 -26.51
C HIS A 419 -11.00 10.61 -27.34
N ASP A 420 -11.45 10.91 -28.55
CA ASP A 420 -12.01 9.94 -29.49
C ASP A 420 -10.88 9.23 -30.27
N TYR A 421 -10.17 8.37 -29.55
CA TYR A 421 -9.06 7.61 -30.13
C TYR A 421 -9.52 6.63 -31.23
N LEU A 422 -10.78 6.21 -31.23
CA LEU A 422 -11.33 5.36 -32.30
C LEU A 422 -11.50 6.16 -33.58
N GLU A 423 -12.02 7.39 -33.51
CA GLU A 423 -12.13 8.26 -34.67
C GLU A 423 -10.76 8.54 -35.30
N ASP A 424 -9.74 8.82 -34.49
CA ASP A 424 -8.39 9.06 -35.00
C ASP A 424 -7.83 7.84 -35.76
N MET A 425 -8.02 6.63 -35.24
CA MET A 425 -7.52 5.40 -35.90
C MET A 425 -8.37 5.01 -37.11
N VAL A 426 -9.70 5.15 -37.05
CA VAL A 426 -10.61 4.79 -38.15
C VAL A 426 -10.47 5.76 -39.32
N ARG A 427 -10.29 7.06 -39.05
CA ARG A 427 -10.03 8.05 -40.09
C ARG A 427 -8.83 7.67 -40.95
N GLU A 428 -7.75 7.20 -40.35
CA GLU A 428 -6.57 6.73 -41.09
C GLU A 428 -6.85 5.50 -41.97
N LEU A 429 -7.70 4.59 -41.50
CA LEU A 429 -8.12 3.43 -42.31
C LEU A 429 -8.99 3.88 -43.51
N GLU A 430 -9.86 4.86 -43.32
CA GLU A 430 -10.77 5.35 -44.36
C GLU A 430 -10.07 6.23 -45.40
N GLU A 431 -9.22 7.16 -44.96
CA GLU A 431 -8.47 8.06 -45.85
C GLU A 431 -7.40 7.33 -46.66
N HIS A 432 -6.91 6.19 -46.18
CA HIS A 432 -5.87 5.40 -46.83
C HIS A 432 -6.32 3.95 -47.10
N PRO A 433 -6.83 3.65 -48.31
CA PRO A 433 -7.30 2.31 -48.68
C PRO A 433 -6.24 1.19 -48.56
N SER A 434 -4.96 1.53 -48.62
CA SER A 434 -3.85 0.59 -48.43
C SER A 434 -3.62 0.20 -46.97
N VAL A 435 -4.13 0.97 -46.00
CA VAL A 435 -3.92 0.68 -44.58
C VAL A 435 -4.91 -0.39 -44.12
N VAL A 436 -4.42 -1.45 -43.48
CA VAL A 436 -5.27 -2.54 -42.94
C VAL A 436 -5.28 -2.59 -41.42
N SER A 437 -4.27 -2.01 -40.76
CA SER A 437 -4.29 -1.88 -39.31
C SER A 437 -3.55 -0.63 -38.82
N VAL A 438 -3.98 -0.14 -37.66
CA VAL A 438 -3.40 1.01 -36.96
C VAL A 438 -2.98 0.54 -35.57
N GLY A 439 -1.70 0.70 -35.24
CA GLY A 439 -1.20 0.44 -33.89
C GLY A 439 -1.70 1.48 -32.91
N PHE A 440 -2.07 1.04 -31.70
CA PHE A 440 -2.58 1.94 -30.68
C PHE A 440 -1.50 2.91 -30.18
N ASN A 441 -1.94 4.04 -29.66
CA ASN A 441 -1.10 5.14 -29.24
C ASN A 441 -0.20 4.74 -28.05
N ILE A 442 1.02 5.26 -28.00
CA ILE A 442 1.94 5.10 -26.86
C ILE A 442 2.06 6.42 -26.10
N TYR A 443 2.66 6.38 -24.90
CA TYR A 443 2.99 7.62 -24.20
C TYR A 443 4.09 8.36 -24.98
N GLN A 444 3.70 9.43 -25.67
CA GLN A 444 4.58 10.13 -26.62
C GLN A 444 5.77 10.79 -25.93
N ASP A 445 6.76 11.23 -26.71
CA ASP A 445 7.93 11.96 -26.21
C ASP A 445 7.54 13.24 -25.47
N LYS A 446 8.40 13.69 -24.55
CA LYS A 446 8.13 14.87 -23.73
C LYS A 446 7.87 16.10 -24.60
N GLY A 447 6.71 16.73 -24.40
CA GLY A 447 6.26 17.88 -25.18
C GLY A 447 5.52 17.55 -26.48
N ILE A 448 5.53 16.29 -26.94
CA ILE A 448 4.81 15.84 -28.13
C ILE A 448 3.41 15.40 -27.73
N LYS A 449 2.37 16.13 -28.12
CA LYS A 449 0.97 15.76 -27.85
C LYS A 449 0.42 14.75 -28.85
N PHE A 450 0.79 14.90 -30.12
CA PHE A 450 0.34 14.06 -31.22
C PHE A 450 1.53 13.74 -32.09
N LYS A 451 1.68 12.45 -32.42
CA LYS A 451 2.67 11.99 -33.39
C LYS A 451 1.93 11.66 -34.69
N PRO A 452 2.23 12.33 -35.81
CA PRO A 452 1.66 11.96 -37.09
C PRO A 452 1.80 10.48 -37.36
N TYR A 453 0.76 9.88 -37.93
CA TYR A 453 0.81 8.49 -38.34
C TYR A 453 1.84 8.29 -39.45
N PHE A 454 2.52 7.15 -39.43
CA PHE A 454 3.61 6.83 -40.36
C PHE A 454 3.70 5.32 -40.61
N GLY A 455 4.44 4.96 -41.67
CA GLY A 455 4.59 3.57 -42.12
C GLY A 455 3.63 3.17 -43.24
N TYR A 456 3.30 4.08 -44.16
CA TYR A 456 2.37 3.81 -45.28
C TYR A 456 3.01 3.04 -46.45
N GLU A 457 4.33 2.92 -46.49
CA GLU A 457 5.09 2.32 -47.60
C GLU A 457 5.74 0.98 -47.20
N ASP A 458 6.06 0.13 -48.19
CA ASP A 458 6.74 -1.18 -48.03
C ASP A 458 6.13 -2.10 -46.96
N GLY A 459 4.81 -2.29 -46.96
CA GLY A 459 4.14 -3.12 -45.95
C GLY A 459 3.97 -2.44 -44.59
N GLY A 460 4.59 -1.26 -44.39
CA GLY A 460 4.61 -0.57 -43.11
C GLY A 460 5.21 -1.40 -41.98
N PHE A 461 4.61 -1.28 -40.81
CA PHE A 461 4.95 -2.09 -39.65
C PHE A 461 4.32 -3.48 -39.73
N ALA A 462 4.97 -4.46 -39.09
CA ALA A 462 4.23 -5.64 -38.67
C ALA A 462 3.05 -5.19 -37.78
N PRO A 463 1.83 -5.72 -37.98
CA PRO A 463 0.66 -5.31 -37.22
C PRO A 463 0.91 -5.33 -35.72
N GLU A 464 0.45 -4.30 -35.00
CA GLU A 464 0.68 -4.23 -33.56
C GLU A 464 -0.21 -5.25 -32.85
N VAL A 465 0.42 -6.32 -32.36
CA VAL A 465 -0.30 -7.45 -31.78
C VAL A 465 -0.70 -7.22 -30.34
N ARG A 466 0.01 -6.33 -29.62
CA ARG A 466 -0.27 -6.07 -28.20
C ARG A 466 -1.48 -5.17 -28.02
N MET A 467 -1.68 -4.22 -28.93
CA MET A 467 -2.86 -3.35 -28.98
C MET A 467 -2.97 -2.68 -30.36
N GLY A 468 -3.97 -3.05 -31.15
CA GLY A 468 -4.14 -2.52 -32.51
C GLY A 468 -5.57 -2.64 -33.03
N LEU A 469 -5.95 -1.70 -33.91
CA LEU A 469 -7.22 -1.67 -34.62
C LEU A 469 -7.04 -2.25 -36.02
N PHE A 470 -7.93 -3.15 -36.43
CA PHE A 470 -7.88 -3.85 -37.71
C PHE A 470 -9.17 -3.62 -38.49
N ASP A 471 -9.04 -3.38 -39.80
CA ASP A 471 -10.15 -3.48 -40.75
C ASP A 471 -10.37 -4.95 -41.12
N LYS A 472 -11.51 -5.51 -40.67
CA LYS A 472 -11.79 -6.94 -40.81
C LYS A 472 -11.91 -7.34 -42.28
N GLU A 473 -12.61 -6.55 -43.10
CA GLU A 473 -12.87 -6.90 -44.49
C GLU A 473 -11.57 -6.89 -45.31
N ARG A 474 -10.76 -5.84 -45.14
CA ARG A 474 -9.45 -5.74 -45.80
C ARG A 474 -8.54 -6.90 -45.41
N MET A 475 -8.46 -7.22 -44.12
CA MET A 475 -7.67 -8.33 -43.62
C MET A 475 -8.11 -9.68 -44.21
N LEU A 476 -9.42 -9.93 -44.30
CA LEU A 476 -9.97 -11.16 -44.88
C LEU A 476 -9.75 -11.24 -46.40
N ALA A 477 -9.80 -10.11 -47.10
CA ALA A 477 -9.58 -10.01 -48.54
C ALA A 477 -8.12 -10.27 -48.96
N MET A 478 -7.17 -10.08 -48.04
CA MET A 478 -5.75 -10.36 -48.27
C MET A 478 -5.39 -11.85 -48.28
N ARG A 479 -6.31 -12.73 -47.86
CA ARG A 479 -6.05 -14.18 -47.80
C ARG A 479 -5.86 -14.78 -49.21
N PRO A 480 -5.13 -15.90 -49.34
CA PRO A 480 -4.40 -16.59 -48.27
C PRO A 480 -3.07 -15.91 -47.91
N PHE A 481 -2.67 -16.01 -46.65
CA PHE A 481 -1.38 -15.55 -46.16
C PHE A 481 -0.29 -16.62 -46.37
N TYR A 482 0.98 -16.19 -46.44
CA TYR A 482 2.11 -17.10 -46.57
C TYR A 482 2.44 -17.77 -45.24
N ASN A 483 2.40 -19.11 -45.20
CA ASN A 483 2.92 -19.89 -44.08
C ASN A 483 3.25 -21.32 -44.54
N GLN A 484 3.98 -22.08 -43.71
CA GLN A 484 4.20 -23.51 -43.89
C GLN A 484 4.37 -24.20 -42.52
N VAL A 485 4.12 -25.51 -42.49
CA VAL A 485 4.27 -26.32 -41.28
C VAL A 485 5.71 -26.83 -41.19
N LEU A 486 6.39 -26.53 -40.09
CA LEU A 486 7.68 -27.09 -39.72
C LEU A 486 7.50 -28.11 -38.58
N ASP A 487 8.56 -28.85 -38.25
CA ASP A 487 8.55 -29.90 -37.21
C ASP A 487 7.98 -29.44 -35.86
N ARG A 488 8.15 -28.15 -35.51
CA ARG A 488 7.73 -27.56 -34.22
C ARG A 488 6.53 -26.63 -34.32
N GLY A 489 5.89 -26.51 -35.48
CA GLY A 489 4.72 -25.65 -35.69
C GLY A 489 4.84 -24.77 -36.95
N TRP A 490 3.97 -23.77 -37.07
CA TRP A 490 4.01 -22.81 -38.18
C TRP A 490 5.36 -22.07 -38.24
N GLU A 491 5.92 -21.89 -39.44
CA GLU A 491 7.15 -21.10 -39.62
C GLU A 491 6.96 -19.66 -39.10
N TYR A 492 5.85 -19.04 -39.51
CA TYR A 492 5.50 -17.67 -39.19
C TYR A 492 4.32 -17.59 -38.22
N THR A 493 4.33 -16.54 -37.39
CA THR A 493 3.15 -16.10 -36.67
C THR A 493 2.14 -15.45 -37.62
N TRP A 494 0.86 -15.42 -37.26
CA TRP A 494 -0.20 -14.84 -38.11
C TRP A 494 0.11 -13.40 -38.57
N PHE A 495 0.68 -12.57 -37.68
CA PHE A 495 1.00 -11.17 -37.97
C PHE A 495 2.24 -11.00 -38.84
N ARG A 496 3.19 -11.96 -38.81
CA ARG A 496 4.33 -11.97 -39.74
C ARG A 496 3.90 -12.44 -41.12
N SER A 497 3.06 -13.47 -41.19
CA SER A 497 2.43 -13.90 -42.45
C SER A 497 1.60 -12.77 -43.08
N MET A 498 0.82 -12.06 -42.28
CA MET A 498 0.09 -10.86 -42.72
C MET A 498 1.05 -9.79 -43.22
N HIS A 499 2.11 -9.44 -42.49
CA HIS A 499 3.08 -8.41 -42.89
C HIS A 499 3.76 -8.72 -44.23
N LEU A 500 4.11 -9.98 -44.48
CA LEU A 500 4.63 -10.41 -45.78
C LEU A 500 3.59 -10.19 -46.89
N LYS A 501 2.33 -10.52 -46.63
CA LYS A 501 1.24 -10.30 -47.58
C LYS A 501 0.93 -8.82 -47.81
N GLN A 502 1.09 -7.98 -46.79
CA GLN A 502 0.98 -6.52 -46.92
C GLN A 502 1.97 -5.97 -47.94
N LYS A 503 3.23 -6.43 -47.87
CA LYS A 503 4.28 -6.03 -48.83
C LYS A 503 3.95 -6.43 -50.27
N ASP A 504 3.47 -7.66 -50.47
CA ASP A 504 3.06 -8.19 -51.77
C ASP A 504 1.92 -7.37 -52.40
N LEU A 505 0.93 -6.97 -51.58
CA LEU A 505 -0.27 -6.28 -52.05
C LEU A 505 -0.19 -4.75 -51.99
N GLY A 506 0.94 -4.18 -51.57
CA GLY A 506 1.08 -2.73 -51.36
C GLY A 506 0.18 -2.18 -50.24
N MET A 507 -0.19 -3.02 -49.29
CA MET A 507 -0.95 -2.64 -48.09
C MET A 507 0.00 -2.33 -46.93
N SER A 508 -0.48 -1.73 -45.85
CA SER A 508 0.38 -1.31 -44.74
C SER A 508 -0.29 -1.36 -43.37
N SER A 509 0.52 -1.52 -42.32
CA SER A 509 0.11 -1.18 -40.95
C SER A 509 0.87 0.06 -40.51
N ILE A 510 0.17 1.00 -39.89
CA ILE A 510 0.75 2.28 -39.48
C ILE A 510 0.76 2.45 -37.97
N ARG A 511 1.53 3.41 -37.47
CA ARG A 511 1.65 3.77 -36.04
C ARG A 511 1.70 5.28 -35.88
N GLY A 512 1.30 5.79 -34.72
CA GLY A 512 1.26 7.23 -34.45
C GLY A 512 0.28 7.53 -33.33
N GLY A 513 -0.36 8.69 -33.41
CA GLY A 513 -1.53 9.04 -32.62
C GLY A 513 -1.25 9.97 -31.43
N ASP A 514 -2.34 10.27 -30.72
CA ASP A 514 -2.38 11.24 -29.63
C ASP A 514 -2.00 10.61 -28.28
N ARG A 515 -1.21 11.32 -27.49
CA ARG A 515 -0.78 10.86 -26.16
C ARG A 515 -1.90 10.84 -25.11
N ARG A 516 -3.05 11.47 -25.36
CA ARG A 516 -4.15 11.59 -24.38
C ARG A 516 -4.77 10.25 -24.01
N THR A 517 -4.64 9.27 -24.89
CA THR A 517 -5.01 7.87 -24.65
C THR A 517 -3.86 7.04 -25.15
N PHE A 518 -3.31 6.18 -24.31
CA PHE A 518 -2.10 5.44 -24.62
C PHE A 518 -2.07 4.10 -23.90
N TYR A 519 -1.22 3.19 -24.39
CA TYR A 519 -0.92 1.93 -23.71
C TYR A 519 0.56 1.82 -23.31
N ILE A 520 0.78 1.01 -22.28
CA ILE A 520 2.10 0.55 -21.81
C ILE A 520 2.04 -0.98 -21.68
N HIS A 521 3.08 -1.66 -22.12
CA HIS A 521 3.19 -3.11 -22.05
C HIS A 521 4.21 -3.53 -20.97
N PRO A 522 3.81 -4.31 -19.95
CA PRO A 522 4.72 -4.76 -18.90
C PRO A 522 5.60 -5.93 -19.37
N GLN A 523 6.88 -5.91 -18.99
CA GLN A 523 7.78 -7.04 -19.22
C GLN A 523 7.41 -8.25 -18.34
N ASN A 524 7.67 -9.46 -18.84
CA ASN A 524 7.23 -10.68 -18.17
C ASN A 524 7.88 -10.92 -16.81
N TYR A 525 9.11 -10.45 -16.59
CA TYR A 525 9.75 -10.60 -15.29
C TYR A 525 8.98 -9.90 -14.18
N ARG A 526 8.21 -8.83 -14.49
CA ARG A 526 7.35 -8.11 -13.53
C ARG A 526 6.06 -8.87 -13.18
N LYS A 527 5.59 -9.73 -14.08
CA LYS A 527 4.32 -10.46 -13.95
C LYS A 527 4.39 -11.60 -12.93
N SER A 528 5.59 -12.01 -12.54
CA SER A 528 5.80 -13.09 -11.56
C SER A 528 5.32 -12.76 -10.13
N VAL A 529 5.05 -11.48 -9.83
CA VAL A 529 4.43 -11.05 -8.56
C VAL A 529 3.28 -10.10 -8.88
N SER A 530 2.04 -10.56 -8.68
CA SER A 530 0.86 -9.83 -9.16
C SER A 530 0.71 -8.42 -8.60
N ASP A 531 1.04 -8.21 -7.32
CA ASP A 531 0.88 -6.90 -6.68
C ASP A 531 1.71 -5.79 -7.34
N VAL A 532 2.97 -6.09 -7.71
CA VAL A 532 3.89 -5.07 -8.23
C VAL A 532 3.34 -4.46 -9.51
N TRP A 533 2.97 -5.30 -10.48
CA TRP A 533 2.48 -4.79 -11.76
C TRP A 533 1.04 -4.27 -11.68
N LEU A 534 0.16 -4.84 -10.84
CA LEU A 534 -1.19 -4.32 -10.64
C LEU A 534 -1.21 -2.99 -9.90
N THR A 535 -0.18 -2.72 -9.08
CA THR A 535 0.04 -1.39 -8.53
C THR A 535 0.44 -0.42 -9.63
N ILE A 536 1.37 -0.80 -10.51
CA ILE A 536 1.74 0.04 -11.67
C ILE A 536 0.50 0.34 -12.52
N LEU A 537 -0.36 -0.65 -12.77
CA LEU A 537 -1.66 -0.47 -13.43
C LEU A 537 -2.50 0.62 -12.73
N ASP A 538 -2.69 0.51 -11.41
CA ASP A 538 -3.43 1.51 -10.62
C ASP A 538 -2.82 2.92 -10.73
N ARG A 539 -1.48 3.04 -10.77
CA ARG A 539 -0.81 4.33 -10.98
C ARG A 539 -1.06 4.89 -12.38
N VAL A 540 -1.06 4.05 -13.41
CA VAL A 540 -1.41 4.44 -14.79
C VAL A 540 -2.85 4.95 -14.86
N GLU A 541 -3.81 4.25 -14.24
CA GLU A 541 -5.23 4.68 -14.21
C GLU A 541 -5.42 6.04 -13.54
N GLN A 542 -4.62 6.34 -12.52
CA GLN A 542 -4.66 7.60 -11.78
C GLN A 542 -3.88 8.73 -12.48
N GLY A 543 -3.24 8.47 -13.63
CA GLY A 543 -2.44 9.45 -14.37
C GLY A 543 -1.07 9.73 -13.74
N HIS A 544 -0.58 8.86 -12.87
CA HIS A 544 0.76 8.96 -12.27
C HIS A 544 1.79 8.23 -13.13
N ILE A 545 2.24 8.91 -14.18
CA ILE A 545 3.20 8.37 -15.15
C ILE A 545 4.60 8.95 -14.86
N PRO A 546 5.64 8.11 -14.64
CA PRO A 546 6.98 8.59 -14.36
C PRO A 546 7.65 9.16 -15.61
N ASP A 547 8.56 10.13 -15.43
CA ASP A 547 9.28 10.80 -16.52
C ASP A 547 10.09 9.83 -17.41
N CYS A 548 10.47 8.66 -16.90
CA CYS A 548 11.18 7.64 -17.68
C CYS A 548 10.27 6.88 -18.68
N GLN A 549 8.96 7.06 -18.64
CA GLN A 549 8.00 6.39 -19.54
C GLN A 549 7.80 7.12 -20.88
N TYR A 550 8.14 8.41 -20.98
CA TYR A 550 8.00 9.19 -22.22
C TYR A 550 8.70 8.49 -23.40
N GLY A 551 7.99 8.36 -24.52
CA GLY A 551 8.48 7.75 -25.76
C GLY A 551 8.55 6.22 -25.77
N ALA A 552 8.29 5.55 -24.63
CA ALA A 552 8.38 4.11 -24.51
C ALA A 552 7.00 3.44 -24.52
N PHE A 553 6.91 2.30 -25.21
CA PHE A 553 5.73 1.43 -25.15
C PHE A 553 5.87 0.35 -24.07
N ASP A 554 7.09 -0.07 -23.71
CA ASP A 554 7.31 -0.99 -22.60
C ASP A 554 7.30 -0.23 -21.26
N CYS A 555 6.97 -0.92 -20.17
CA CYS A 555 6.95 -0.35 -18.82
C CYS A 555 8.36 0.01 -18.32
N MET A 556 8.67 1.30 -18.28
CA MET A 556 9.96 1.86 -17.89
C MET A 556 10.05 2.16 -16.40
N GLY A 557 11.26 2.42 -15.90
CA GLY A 557 11.49 2.76 -14.49
C GLY A 557 11.37 1.57 -13.53
N SER A 558 11.84 1.75 -12.31
CA SER A 558 11.69 0.79 -11.22
C SER A 558 10.30 0.90 -10.57
N TYR A 559 9.94 -0.06 -9.73
CA TYR A 559 8.73 0.04 -8.92
C TYR A 559 8.72 1.32 -8.05
N TYR A 560 9.89 1.76 -7.60
CA TYR A 560 10.06 2.99 -6.82
C TYR A 560 9.69 4.26 -7.58
N ASP A 561 9.88 4.27 -8.92
CA ASP A 561 9.51 5.39 -9.79
C ASP A 561 7.99 5.47 -9.97
N TRP A 562 7.33 4.33 -10.08
CA TRP A 562 5.86 4.25 -10.16
C TRP A 562 5.16 4.58 -8.84
N CYS A 563 5.86 4.44 -7.71
CA CYS A 563 5.35 4.85 -6.40
C CYS A 563 5.46 6.37 -6.14
N LEU A 564 5.81 7.18 -7.13
CA LEU A 564 5.78 8.64 -7.05
C LEU A 564 4.36 9.20 -7.34
N PRO A 565 3.98 10.36 -6.75
CA PRO A 565 4.69 11.10 -5.70
C PRO A 565 4.58 10.41 -4.33
N ARG A 566 5.59 10.62 -3.47
CA ARG A 566 5.60 10.16 -2.08
C ARG A 566 5.16 11.27 -1.13
N ARG A 567 4.55 10.89 -0.01
CA ARG A 567 4.17 11.79 1.08
C ARG A 567 5.40 12.36 1.78
N GLU A 568 5.35 13.65 2.10
CA GLU A 568 6.45 14.41 2.71
C GLU A 568 6.04 15.16 3.99
N GLU A 569 4.80 14.97 4.44
CA GLU A 569 4.27 15.61 5.64
C GLU A 569 5.01 15.13 6.90
N PRO A 570 5.09 15.97 7.94
CA PRO A 570 5.67 15.55 9.22
C PRO A 570 4.86 14.44 9.89
N TYR A 571 3.56 14.35 9.61
CA TYR A 571 2.67 13.30 10.10
C TYR A 571 1.96 12.63 8.93
N VAL A 572 2.12 11.31 8.78
CA VAL A 572 1.44 10.55 7.72
C VAL A 572 0.62 9.43 8.34
N PHE A 573 -0.68 9.46 8.06
CA PHE A 573 -1.60 8.40 8.39
C PHE A 573 -1.46 7.25 7.39
N VAL A 574 -1.32 6.02 7.89
CA VAL A 574 -1.39 4.79 7.09
C VAL A 574 -2.70 4.10 7.42
N CYS A 575 -3.52 3.90 6.40
CA CYS A 575 -4.81 3.24 6.52
C CYS A 575 -4.92 2.13 5.48
N THR A 576 -5.23 0.93 5.93
CA THR A 576 -5.48 -0.22 5.07
C THR A 576 -6.92 -0.66 5.24
N VAL A 577 -7.63 -0.87 4.14
CA VAL A 577 -9.05 -1.27 4.17
C VAL A 577 -9.28 -2.53 3.36
N ARG A 578 -10.23 -3.35 3.79
CA ARG A 578 -10.77 -4.46 3.01
C ARG A 578 -12.23 -4.66 3.37
N ASN A 579 -13.11 -4.54 2.38
CA ASN A 579 -14.55 -4.77 2.53
C ASN A 579 -15.20 -4.00 3.69
N VAL A 580 -14.64 -2.85 4.05
CA VAL A 580 -15.24 -1.93 5.02
C VAL A 580 -16.54 -1.37 4.42
N ALA A 581 -17.60 -1.28 5.23
CA ALA A 581 -18.85 -0.64 4.80
C ALA A 581 -18.64 0.85 4.50
N TYR A 582 -19.33 1.38 3.49
CA TYR A 582 -19.11 2.76 3.02
C TYR A 582 -19.30 3.80 4.12
N ASP A 583 -20.37 3.70 4.91
CA ASP A 583 -20.68 4.61 6.01
C ASP A 583 -19.74 4.47 7.22
N ARG A 584 -19.17 3.27 7.41
CA ARG A 584 -18.11 3.03 8.40
C ARG A 584 -16.80 3.70 7.99
N PHE A 585 -16.41 3.59 6.71
CA PHE A 585 -15.28 4.34 6.14
C PHE A 585 -15.49 5.85 6.23
N LEU A 586 -16.70 6.35 5.94
CA LEU A 586 -17.02 7.78 6.06
C LEU A 586 -16.85 8.31 7.48
N ARG A 587 -17.17 7.51 8.51
CA ARG A 587 -16.91 7.88 9.92
C ARG A 587 -15.42 8.06 10.18
N MET A 588 -14.61 7.08 9.79
CA MET A 588 -13.15 7.16 9.91
C MET A 588 -12.63 8.42 9.20
N PHE A 589 -12.99 8.59 7.94
CA PHE A 589 -12.44 9.65 7.11
C PHE A 589 -12.86 11.05 7.59
N ALA A 590 -14.13 11.23 7.99
CA ALA A 590 -14.60 12.47 8.59
C ALA A 590 -13.86 12.83 9.88
N SER A 591 -13.52 11.83 10.72
CA SER A 591 -12.76 12.06 11.96
C SER A 591 -11.33 12.55 11.70
N LEU A 592 -10.71 12.11 10.60
CA LEU A 592 -9.40 12.59 10.16
C LEU A 592 -9.47 14.00 9.56
N LEU A 593 -10.42 14.25 8.66
CA LEU A 593 -10.61 15.57 8.05
C LEU A 593 -10.93 16.65 9.09
N ALA A 594 -11.49 16.27 10.23
CA ALA A 594 -11.84 17.18 11.30
C ALA A 594 -10.67 17.62 12.19
N GLN A 595 -9.48 17.02 12.06
CA GLN A 595 -8.34 17.39 12.90
C GLN A 595 -7.97 18.88 12.73
N ARG A 596 -7.65 19.53 13.87
CA ARG A 596 -7.25 20.94 13.91
C ARG A 596 -5.84 21.19 13.39
N ASP A 597 -4.92 20.28 13.69
CA ASP A 597 -3.61 20.29 13.06
C ASP A 597 -3.76 19.75 11.64
N GLU A 598 -3.36 20.56 10.66
CA GLU A 598 -3.52 20.25 9.25
C GLU A 598 -2.23 19.70 8.61
N ARG A 599 -1.14 19.54 9.36
CA ARG A 599 0.17 19.09 8.86
C ARG A 599 0.23 17.57 8.62
N TRP A 600 -0.86 17.00 8.11
CA TRP A 600 -0.96 15.56 7.87
C TRP A 600 -1.13 15.23 6.38
N GLY A 601 -0.58 14.07 6.01
CA GLY A 601 -0.87 13.35 4.77
C GLY A 601 -1.40 11.95 5.07
N MET A 602 -1.89 11.24 4.06
CA MET A 602 -2.39 9.88 4.21
C MET A 602 -1.94 8.99 3.05
N VAL A 603 -1.56 7.76 3.36
CA VAL A 603 -1.49 6.66 2.39
C VAL A 603 -2.62 5.71 2.70
N LEU A 604 -3.58 5.62 1.77
CA LEU A 604 -4.76 4.77 1.87
C LEU A 604 -4.63 3.61 0.88
N ILE A 605 -4.59 2.39 1.40
CA ILE A 605 -4.53 1.18 0.58
C ILE A 605 -5.83 0.39 0.72
N ASP A 606 -6.54 0.24 -0.40
CA ASP A 606 -7.61 -0.73 -0.54
C ASP A 606 -7.01 -2.10 -0.90
N ASP A 607 -7.16 -3.08 -0.01
CA ASP A 607 -6.60 -4.43 -0.14
C ASP A 607 -7.54 -5.35 -0.94
N ALA A 608 -7.83 -4.93 -2.18
CA ALA A 608 -8.67 -5.64 -3.14
C ALA A 608 -10.09 -5.93 -2.63
N SER A 609 -10.79 -4.87 -2.16
CA SER A 609 -12.19 -5.00 -1.76
C SER A 609 -13.09 -5.39 -2.93
N ASP A 610 -14.02 -6.29 -2.68
CA ASP A 610 -14.99 -6.81 -3.67
C ASP A 610 -16.42 -6.32 -3.42
N ASN A 611 -16.66 -5.54 -2.36
CA ASN A 611 -17.95 -4.91 -2.03
C ASN A 611 -18.17 -3.55 -2.74
N GLY A 612 -17.33 -3.19 -3.71
CA GLY A 612 -17.36 -1.91 -4.43
C GLY A 612 -16.69 -0.73 -3.69
N LEU A 613 -16.08 -0.98 -2.52
CA LEU A 613 -15.39 0.06 -1.74
C LEU A 613 -14.25 0.74 -2.52
N SER A 614 -13.54 0.00 -3.38
CA SER A 614 -12.43 0.53 -4.17
C SER A 614 -12.81 1.77 -4.98
N LEU A 615 -13.92 1.68 -5.73
CA LEU A 615 -14.44 2.77 -6.55
C LEU A 615 -15.08 3.88 -5.69
N PHE A 616 -15.70 3.49 -4.57
CA PHE A 616 -16.27 4.46 -3.62
C PHE A 616 -15.18 5.35 -3.02
N ILE A 617 -14.09 4.76 -2.52
CA ILE A 617 -12.95 5.50 -1.98
C ILE A 617 -12.30 6.38 -3.03
N GLU A 618 -12.10 5.87 -4.25
CA GLU A 618 -11.60 6.67 -5.38
C GLU A 618 -12.41 7.97 -5.53
N TYR A 619 -13.74 7.87 -5.53
CA TYR A 619 -14.62 9.03 -5.73
C TYR A 619 -14.60 9.99 -4.54
N ILE A 620 -14.72 9.49 -3.31
CA ILE A 620 -14.81 10.30 -2.10
C ILE A 620 -13.49 10.98 -1.74
N THR A 621 -12.35 10.36 -2.06
CA THR A 621 -11.02 10.90 -1.72
C THR A 621 -10.43 11.78 -2.82
N LYS A 622 -10.95 11.74 -4.06
CA LYS A 622 -10.48 12.54 -5.20
C LYS A 622 -10.32 14.05 -4.91
N PRO A 623 -11.23 14.73 -4.18
CA PRO A 623 -11.08 16.15 -3.84
C PRO A 623 -9.91 16.44 -2.90
N PHE A 624 -9.38 15.42 -2.23
CA PHE A 624 -8.32 15.51 -1.22
C PHE A 624 -7.01 14.88 -1.70
N ARG A 625 -6.85 14.64 -3.01
CA ARG A 625 -5.66 13.98 -3.60
C ARG A 625 -4.32 14.63 -3.24
N ASP A 626 -4.31 15.92 -2.97
CA ASP A 626 -3.09 16.64 -2.56
C ASP A 626 -2.61 16.17 -1.17
N ARG A 627 -3.51 15.65 -0.33
CA ARG A 627 -3.22 15.10 1.00
C ARG A 627 -3.25 13.56 1.07
N ILE A 628 -3.73 12.88 0.02
CA ILE A 628 -3.97 11.44 0.03
C ILE A 628 -3.29 10.77 -1.16
N THR A 629 -2.47 9.77 -0.87
CA THR A 629 -2.03 8.78 -1.86
C THR A 629 -2.92 7.55 -1.74
N LEU A 630 -3.82 7.36 -2.72
CA LEU A 630 -4.69 6.19 -2.81
C LEU A 630 -4.00 5.10 -3.64
N ILE A 631 -3.94 3.89 -3.11
CA ILE A 631 -3.52 2.68 -3.83
C ILE A 631 -4.66 1.66 -3.79
N ARG A 632 -5.09 1.21 -4.96
CA ARG A 632 -6.15 0.20 -5.10
C ARG A 632 -5.50 -1.12 -5.52
N ASN A 633 -5.21 -1.98 -4.55
CA ASN A 633 -4.72 -3.31 -4.88
C ASN A 633 -5.82 -4.07 -5.63
N ARG A 634 -5.44 -4.80 -6.68
CA ARG A 634 -6.34 -5.69 -7.42
C ARG A 634 -6.23 -7.15 -6.99
N VAL A 635 -5.19 -7.46 -6.21
CA VAL A 635 -4.96 -8.75 -5.56
C VAL A 635 -4.72 -8.51 -4.08
N ARG A 636 -5.10 -9.47 -3.24
CA ARG A 636 -4.91 -9.33 -1.80
C ARG A 636 -3.43 -9.37 -1.44
N GLY A 637 -2.96 -8.31 -0.81
CA GLY A 637 -1.62 -8.19 -0.26
C GLY A 637 -1.51 -8.65 1.20
N GLY A 638 -2.58 -8.47 1.99
CA GLY A 638 -2.58 -8.72 3.43
C GLY A 638 -2.19 -7.49 4.25
N GLY A 639 -2.51 -7.53 5.55
CA GLY A 639 -2.44 -6.36 6.41
C GLY A 639 -1.01 -5.85 6.59
N LEU A 640 -0.07 -6.74 6.92
CA LEU A 640 1.31 -6.35 7.21
C LEU A 640 2.07 -5.93 5.95
N TYR A 641 1.82 -6.63 4.83
CA TYR A 641 2.40 -6.23 3.55
C TYR A 641 1.96 -4.83 3.15
N ASN A 642 0.68 -4.50 3.29
CA ASN A 642 0.16 -3.18 2.93
C ASN A 642 0.71 -2.08 3.84
N HIS A 643 0.92 -2.35 5.14
CA HIS A 643 1.64 -1.41 6.02
C HIS A 643 3.07 -1.17 5.54
N HIS A 644 3.81 -2.23 5.23
CA HIS A 644 5.15 -2.11 4.66
C HIS A 644 5.10 -1.33 3.34
N LYS A 645 4.18 -1.66 2.44
CA LYS A 645 4.02 -1.02 1.14
C LYS A 645 3.78 0.49 1.27
N ALA A 646 2.86 0.87 2.15
CA ALA A 646 2.54 2.27 2.42
C ALA A 646 3.75 3.05 2.96
N ILE A 647 4.41 2.51 3.99
CA ILE A 647 5.52 3.20 4.68
C ILE A 647 6.77 3.24 3.79
N HIS A 648 7.14 2.10 3.20
CA HIS A 648 8.40 1.94 2.46
C HIS A 648 8.39 2.67 1.12
N TYR A 649 7.33 2.50 0.32
CA TYR A 649 7.30 3.01 -1.06
C TYR A 649 6.64 4.38 -1.19
N PHE A 650 5.69 4.75 -0.32
CA PHE A 650 4.86 5.95 -0.48
C PHE A 650 5.13 7.06 0.54
N VAL A 651 6.02 6.85 1.52
CA VAL A 651 6.48 7.92 2.43
C VAL A 651 7.97 8.20 2.18
N LYS A 652 8.33 9.47 2.00
CA LYS A 652 9.69 9.85 1.59
C LYS A 652 10.63 10.05 2.77
N LYS A 653 10.27 10.94 3.70
CA LYS A 653 11.20 11.43 4.74
C LYS A 653 11.29 10.43 5.88
N THR A 654 12.52 10.11 6.28
CA THR A 654 12.80 9.14 7.35
C THR A 654 12.40 9.63 8.74
N ASP A 655 12.26 10.94 8.93
CA ASP A 655 11.85 11.57 10.19
C ASP A 655 10.32 11.76 10.30
N THR A 656 9.54 11.53 9.24
CA THR A 656 8.08 11.56 9.29
C THR A 656 7.56 10.64 10.40
N VAL A 657 6.57 11.11 11.15
CA VAL A 657 5.80 10.30 12.10
C VAL A 657 4.73 9.54 11.34
N ILE A 658 4.83 8.22 11.37
CA ILE A 658 3.80 7.31 10.86
C ILE A 658 2.73 7.14 11.93
N ILE A 659 1.45 7.22 11.56
CA ILE A 659 0.30 7.02 12.45
C ILE A 659 -0.63 5.98 11.82
N THR A 660 -0.95 4.89 12.53
CA THR A 660 -1.88 3.87 11.98
C THR A 660 -3.33 4.24 12.33
N LEU A 661 -4.20 4.25 11.33
CA LEU A 661 -5.64 4.44 11.48
C LEU A 661 -6.39 3.41 10.64
N ASP A 662 -7.06 2.47 11.29
CA ASP A 662 -7.77 1.40 10.61
C ASP A 662 -9.08 1.96 10.03
N GLY A 663 -9.44 1.56 8.81
CA GLY A 663 -10.50 2.24 8.06
C GLY A 663 -11.92 2.02 8.58
N ASP A 664 -12.06 1.13 9.55
CA ASP A 664 -13.31 0.72 10.19
C ASP A 664 -13.45 1.30 11.61
N ASP A 665 -12.43 2.01 12.09
CA ASP A 665 -12.35 2.73 13.37
C ASP A 665 -12.62 4.24 13.22
N ALA A 666 -12.27 5.05 14.22
CA ALA A 666 -12.26 6.50 14.13
C ALA A 666 -11.31 7.15 15.15
N LEU A 667 -10.81 8.34 14.83
CA LEU A 667 -10.17 9.21 15.83
C LEU A 667 -11.24 9.74 16.79
N LEU A 668 -10.93 9.69 18.08
CA LEU A 668 -11.80 10.19 19.13
C LEU A 668 -11.42 11.65 19.41
N GLY A 669 -12.14 12.60 18.79
CA GLY A 669 -11.93 14.05 18.95
C GLY A 669 -11.15 14.73 17.83
N ASP A 670 -11.16 16.07 17.80
CA ASP A 670 -10.58 16.92 16.74
C ASP A 670 -9.14 17.41 17.04
N LYS A 671 -8.57 17.01 18.18
CA LYS A 671 -7.24 17.41 18.67
C LYS A 671 -6.24 16.27 18.77
N VAL A 672 -6.60 15.06 18.33
CA VAL A 672 -5.77 13.86 18.47
C VAL A 672 -4.40 14.07 17.83
N LEU A 673 -4.35 14.64 16.62
CA LEU A 673 -3.07 14.91 15.97
C LEU A 673 -2.24 15.94 16.74
N SER A 674 -2.85 17.01 17.27
CA SER A 674 -2.13 18.00 18.08
C SER A 674 -1.55 17.39 19.35
N MET A 675 -2.26 16.44 19.97
CA MET A 675 -1.77 15.71 21.15
C MET A 675 -0.57 14.81 20.81
N ILE A 676 -0.63 14.10 19.67
CA ILE A 676 0.48 13.30 19.17
C ILE A 676 1.67 14.20 18.84
N ALA A 677 1.43 15.27 18.08
CA ALA A 677 2.45 16.23 17.66
C ALA A 677 3.21 16.81 18.85
N ASN A 678 2.49 17.25 19.89
CA ASN A 678 3.08 17.74 21.14
C ASN A 678 4.07 16.74 21.77
N ARG A 679 3.79 15.42 21.73
CA ARG A 679 4.74 14.42 22.26
C ARG A 679 6.00 14.29 21.43
N TYR A 680 5.91 14.42 20.11
CA TYR A 680 7.09 14.38 19.23
C TYR A 680 7.90 15.67 19.27
N GLU A 681 7.23 16.82 19.34
CA GLU A 681 7.86 18.14 19.19
C GLU A 681 8.36 18.68 20.54
N GLU A 682 7.52 18.67 21.58
CA GLU A 682 7.86 19.25 22.90
C GLU A 682 8.50 18.22 23.84
N HIS A 683 8.09 16.95 23.73
CA HIS A 683 8.63 15.87 24.55
C HIS A 683 9.68 15.03 23.84
N PHE A 684 10.05 15.34 22.59
CA PHE A 684 11.09 14.66 21.81
C PHE A 684 10.90 13.13 21.72
N ALA A 685 9.65 12.65 21.73
CA ALA A 685 9.36 11.24 21.58
C ALA A 685 9.78 10.73 20.19
N ASP A 686 10.09 9.45 20.09
CA ASP A 686 10.27 8.73 18.81
C ASP A 686 9.23 7.63 18.59
N VAL A 687 8.47 7.27 19.64
CA VAL A 687 7.28 6.42 19.63
C VAL A 687 6.23 7.02 20.56
N VAL A 688 4.97 7.06 20.12
CA VAL A 688 3.84 7.48 20.95
C VAL A 688 2.70 6.47 20.82
N ILE A 689 2.27 5.92 21.97
CA ILE A 689 1.16 4.98 22.09
C ILE A 689 -0.05 5.69 22.69
N GLY A 690 -1.20 5.62 22.03
CA GLY A 690 -2.45 6.19 22.51
C GLY A 690 -3.18 5.32 23.53
N ARG A 691 -4.31 5.84 24.03
CA ARG A 691 -5.35 5.01 24.64
C ARG A 691 -6.51 4.83 23.68
N MET A 692 -7.08 3.64 23.67
CA MET A 692 -8.24 3.30 22.86
C MET A 692 -9.45 3.00 23.74
N TYR A 693 -10.61 3.51 23.33
CA TYR A 693 -11.89 3.05 23.82
C TYR A 693 -12.31 1.81 23.00
N GLN A 694 -12.68 0.73 23.68
CA GLN A 694 -13.11 -0.51 23.04
C GLN A 694 -14.63 -0.63 23.11
N ASN A 695 -15.29 -0.77 21.96
CA ASN A 695 -16.76 -0.81 21.91
C ASN A 695 -17.39 -2.11 22.47
N TYR A 696 -16.59 -3.10 22.82
CA TYR A 696 -17.02 -4.40 23.35
C TYR A 696 -16.50 -4.69 24.76
N ARG A 697 -15.71 -3.78 25.35
CA ARG A 697 -15.14 -3.98 26.68
C ARG A 697 -15.00 -2.67 27.44
N LEU A 698 -15.83 -2.51 28.47
CA LEU A 698 -15.82 -1.37 29.37
C LEU A 698 -15.20 -1.73 30.72
N GLN A 699 -14.32 -0.88 31.25
CA GLN A 699 -13.69 -1.07 32.54
C GLN A 699 -13.49 0.28 33.27
N PRO A 700 -13.51 0.30 34.62
CA PRO A 700 -13.40 1.53 35.42
C PRO A 700 -12.01 2.17 35.38
N HIS A 701 -10.99 1.36 35.08
CA HIS A 701 -9.61 1.81 34.94
C HIS A 701 -9.02 1.29 33.63
N TYR A 702 -8.16 2.10 33.02
CA TYR A 702 -7.45 1.69 31.82
C TYR A 702 -6.49 0.53 32.10
N ARG A 703 -6.73 -0.63 31.47
CA ARG A 703 -6.04 -1.90 31.76
C ARG A 703 -4.71 -2.08 31.04
N TYR A 704 -4.43 -1.23 30.07
CA TYR A 704 -3.36 -1.50 29.10
C TYR A 704 -2.26 -0.42 29.13
N PRO A 705 -1.59 -0.17 30.27
CA PRO A 705 -0.39 0.65 30.26
C PRO A 705 0.67 -0.02 29.38
N ALA A 706 1.39 0.79 28.59
CA ALA A 706 2.47 0.30 27.75
C ALA A 706 3.69 -0.05 28.61
N ASN A 707 4.27 -1.23 28.40
CA ASN A 707 5.53 -1.65 29.01
C ASN A 707 6.67 -1.45 28.01
N TYR A 708 7.42 -0.36 28.19
CA TYR A 708 8.56 -0.02 27.35
C TYR A 708 9.86 -0.73 27.74
N VAL A 709 9.92 -1.35 28.92
CA VAL A 709 11.14 -1.97 29.44
C VAL A 709 11.32 -3.39 28.92
N ASN A 710 10.23 -4.16 28.92
CA ASN A 710 10.25 -5.54 28.44
C ASN A 710 9.00 -5.85 27.61
N PRO A 711 8.89 -5.27 26.40
CA PRO A 711 7.74 -5.49 25.55
C PRO A 711 7.62 -6.95 25.10
N ARG A 712 8.71 -7.73 25.01
CA ARG A 712 8.66 -9.13 24.58
C ARG A 712 7.96 -10.09 25.55
N ALA A 713 7.90 -9.77 26.84
CA ALA A 713 7.28 -10.66 27.83
C ALA A 713 5.82 -11.03 27.49
N THR A 714 5.06 -10.06 26.97
CA THR A 714 3.61 -10.23 26.67
C THR A 714 3.16 -9.48 25.42
N GLY A 715 4.09 -8.88 24.67
CA GLY A 715 3.81 -7.82 23.70
C GLY A 715 3.71 -6.42 24.32
N GLY A 716 3.86 -6.30 25.65
CA GLY A 716 4.01 -5.03 26.36
C GLY A 716 2.87 -4.04 26.22
N ASN A 717 1.72 -4.46 25.69
CA ASN A 717 0.63 -3.59 25.26
C ASN A 717 1.09 -2.46 24.29
N VAL A 718 2.20 -2.63 23.56
CA VAL A 718 2.69 -1.58 22.64
C VAL A 718 2.03 -1.64 21.26
N TRP A 719 1.23 -2.68 21.03
CA TRP A 719 0.42 -2.92 19.83
C TRP A 719 -0.87 -2.07 19.79
N GLN A 720 -1.17 -1.30 20.83
CA GLN A 720 -2.45 -0.59 20.98
C GLN A 720 -2.55 0.69 20.15
N HIS A 721 -3.77 1.02 19.71
CA HIS A 721 -4.07 2.29 19.07
C HIS A 721 -4.12 3.47 20.07
N THR A 722 -3.85 4.70 19.66
CA THR A 722 -3.26 5.12 18.37
C THR A 722 -1.77 4.79 18.37
N ARG A 723 -1.29 4.04 17.36
CA ARG A 723 0.13 3.71 17.24
C ARG A 723 0.80 4.77 16.39
N SER A 724 1.89 5.34 16.88
CA SER A 724 2.73 6.20 16.05
C SER A 724 4.21 6.02 16.37
N PHE A 725 5.05 6.21 15.35
CA PHE A 725 6.50 6.09 15.45
C PHE A 725 7.19 6.90 14.35
N ARG A 726 8.44 7.29 14.55
CA ARG A 726 9.28 7.84 13.49
C ARG A 726 9.58 6.78 12.43
N LYS A 727 9.43 7.12 11.15
CA LYS A 727 9.62 6.19 10.02
C LYS A 727 10.96 5.46 10.06
N TYR A 728 12.05 6.11 10.45
CA TYR A 728 13.38 5.48 10.53
C TYR A 728 13.40 4.23 11.43
N LEU A 729 12.52 4.13 12.45
CA LEU A 729 12.41 2.94 13.29
C LEU A 729 11.84 1.76 12.49
N PHE A 730 10.84 2.02 11.64
CA PHE A 730 10.29 1.00 10.74
C PHE A 730 11.29 0.63 9.64
N ASP A 731 11.97 1.62 9.05
CA ASP A 731 13.02 1.39 8.04
C ASP A 731 14.20 0.57 8.57
N SER A 732 14.39 0.52 9.89
CA SER A 732 15.43 -0.28 10.57
C SER A 732 15.05 -1.74 10.77
N LEU A 733 13.77 -2.10 10.58
CA LEU A 733 13.31 -3.48 10.64
C LEU A 733 13.94 -4.32 9.51
N GLU A 734 14.16 -5.59 9.79
CA GLU A 734 14.66 -6.56 8.81
C GLU A 734 13.52 -7.40 8.26
N ALA A 735 13.72 -8.03 7.10
CA ALA A 735 12.71 -8.93 6.51
C ALA A 735 12.27 -10.02 7.49
N LYS A 736 13.19 -10.49 8.35
CA LYS A 736 12.85 -11.46 9.40
C LYS A 736 11.85 -10.86 10.37
N ASP A 737 11.97 -9.62 10.82
CA ASP A 737 11.04 -9.02 11.79
C ASP A 737 9.58 -9.02 11.28
N LEU A 738 9.39 -8.82 9.98
CA LEU A 738 8.07 -8.71 9.35
C LEU A 738 7.55 -10.01 8.70
N LYS A 739 8.43 -10.97 8.42
CA LYS A 739 8.08 -12.21 7.73
C LYS A 739 8.42 -13.44 8.55
N ARG A 740 7.61 -14.48 8.40
CA ARG A 740 7.97 -15.83 8.84
C ARG A 740 9.02 -16.37 7.88
N VAL A 741 10.19 -16.66 8.45
CA VAL A 741 11.37 -17.15 7.75
C VAL A 741 11.50 -18.64 8.08
N PRO A 742 11.58 -19.56 7.09
CA PRO A 742 11.79 -20.98 7.34
C PRO A 742 13.12 -21.25 8.06
N ASP A 743 13.14 -22.20 9.00
CA ASP A 743 14.33 -22.55 9.79
C ASP A 743 15.37 -23.37 8.99
N SER A 744 15.02 -23.84 7.79
CA SER A 744 15.90 -24.64 6.93
C SER A 744 15.81 -24.25 5.45
N GLY A 745 16.98 -24.17 4.79
CA GLY A 745 17.13 -23.94 3.35
C GLY A 745 18.21 -22.93 2.98
N ASN A 746 18.68 -22.99 1.73
CA ASN A 746 19.54 -21.97 1.12
C ASN A 746 18.88 -20.58 1.23
N LEU A 747 19.64 -19.55 1.63
CA LEU A 747 19.13 -18.20 1.90
C LEU A 747 18.35 -17.57 0.73
N SER A 748 18.68 -17.90 -0.52
CA SER A 748 17.93 -17.47 -1.72
C SER A 748 16.48 -17.99 -1.73
N LYS A 749 16.29 -19.24 -1.26
CA LYS A 749 14.97 -19.86 -1.05
C LYS A 749 14.30 -19.35 0.22
N VAL A 750 15.07 -18.97 1.24
CA VAL A 750 14.57 -18.40 2.50
C VAL A 750 13.88 -17.04 2.28
N VAL A 751 14.47 -16.16 1.45
CA VAL A 751 13.85 -14.86 1.12
C VAL A 751 12.60 -15.04 0.26
N THR A 752 12.64 -15.90 -0.76
CA THR A 752 11.53 -16.13 -1.70
C THR A 752 10.37 -16.92 -1.10
N LYS A 753 10.62 -17.79 -0.11
CA LYS A 753 9.56 -18.55 0.61
C LYS A 753 9.07 -17.87 1.90
N SER A 754 9.68 -16.74 2.29
CA SER A 754 9.26 -16.01 3.47
C SER A 754 7.84 -15.44 3.28
N LYS A 755 6.99 -15.61 4.29
CA LYS A 755 5.58 -15.17 4.25
C LYS A 755 5.35 -14.03 5.23
N TRP A 756 4.58 -13.03 4.85
CA TRP A 756 4.18 -11.95 5.76
C TRP A 756 3.46 -12.51 6.99
N LEU A 757 3.75 -11.94 8.16
CA LEU A 757 3.11 -12.30 9.43
C LEU A 757 1.70 -11.69 9.53
N GLU A 758 0.76 -12.28 8.79
CA GLU A 758 -0.66 -11.87 8.80
C GLU A 758 -1.31 -12.07 10.19
N ASN A 759 -2.40 -11.34 10.46
CA ASN A 759 -3.17 -11.38 11.71
C ASN A 759 -2.43 -10.93 13.01
N SER A 760 -1.16 -10.53 12.91
CA SER A 760 -0.35 -10.03 14.04
C SER A 760 0.59 -8.90 13.61
N ALA A 761 0.19 -8.12 12.61
CA ALA A 761 0.97 -7.01 12.05
C ALA A 761 1.38 -6.01 13.15
N ASP A 762 0.41 -5.65 14.00
CA ASP A 762 0.54 -4.81 15.18
C ASP A 762 1.70 -5.24 16.10
N PHE A 763 1.84 -6.53 16.39
CA PHE A 763 2.97 -7.05 17.18
C PHE A 763 4.28 -7.07 16.38
N ALA A 764 4.21 -7.46 15.11
CA ALA A 764 5.39 -7.72 14.27
C ALA A 764 6.29 -6.47 14.14
N PHE A 765 5.70 -5.28 13.97
CA PHE A 765 6.48 -4.05 13.91
C PHE A 765 6.55 -3.29 15.24
N MET A 766 5.50 -3.24 16.07
CA MET A 766 5.55 -2.38 17.27
C MET A 766 6.49 -2.89 18.36
N VAL A 767 6.57 -4.21 18.57
CA VAL A 767 7.48 -4.78 19.59
C VAL A 767 8.94 -4.39 19.31
N PRO A 768 9.51 -4.72 18.14
CA PRO A 768 10.89 -4.31 17.84
C PRO A 768 11.06 -2.79 17.69
N ILE A 769 10.05 -2.04 17.23
CA ILE A 769 10.13 -0.56 17.17
C ILE A 769 10.30 0.05 18.56
N VAL A 770 9.57 -0.44 19.57
CA VAL A 770 9.70 0.05 20.95
C VAL A 770 11.03 -0.36 21.57
N GLU A 771 11.55 -1.55 21.24
CA GLU A 771 12.89 -1.96 21.67
C GLU A 771 14.00 -1.05 21.11
N MET A 772 13.81 -0.52 19.89
CA MET A 772 14.73 0.43 19.24
C MET A 772 14.50 1.89 19.66
N SER A 773 13.36 2.19 20.27
CA SER A 773 12.98 3.54 20.69
C SER A 773 13.87 4.04 21.84
N ARG A 774 14.31 5.29 21.75
CA ARG A 774 15.07 5.96 22.81
C ARG A 774 14.17 6.69 23.80
N LYS A 775 13.01 7.17 23.35
CA LYS A 775 12.11 7.97 24.18
C LYS A 775 10.64 7.65 23.86
N PRO A 776 10.18 6.43 24.18
CA PRO A 776 8.78 6.08 23.98
C PRO A 776 7.89 6.84 24.97
N ASN A 777 6.67 7.17 24.54
CA ASN A 777 5.70 7.93 25.35
C ASN A 777 4.27 7.41 25.19
N GLN A 778 3.41 7.68 26.19
CA GLN A 778 1.99 7.30 26.17
C GLN A 778 1.10 8.54 26.30
N LEU A 779 -0.01 8.57 25.56
CA LEU A 779 -1.08 9.56 25.79
C LEU A 779 -1.93 9.17 27.01
N GLU A 780 -2.44 10.16 27.75
CA GLU A 780 -3.20 9.92 28.98
C GLU A 780 -4.72 9.84 28.79
N GLN A 781 -5.23 10.06 27.58
CA GLN A 781 -6.66 10.12 27.28
C GLN A 781 -7.03 9.20 26.13
N PHE A 782 -8.30 8.78 26.05
CA PHE A 782 -8.83 8.10 24.88
C PHE A 782 -8.73 9.00 23.64
N THR A 783 -8.05 8.49 22.62
CA THR A 783 -7.84 9.21 21.35
C THR A 783 -8.33 8.42 20.14
N TYR A 784 -8.81 7.20 20.38
CA TYR A 784 -9.10 6.23 19.34
C TYR A 784 -10.33 5.42 19.72
N TYR A 785 -11.30 5.31 18.81
CA TYR A 785 -12.46 4.45 18.94
C TYR A 785 -12.19 3.14 18.19
N TYR A 786 -11.94 2.07 18.94
CA TYR A 786 -11.70 0.75 18.40
C TYR A 786 -13.02 -0.02 18.29
N ASP A 787 -13.47 -0.19 17.06
CA ASP A 787 -14.73 -0.85 16.70
C ASP A 787 -14.42 -2.28 16.27
N ARG A 788 -14.62 -3.24 17.18
CA ARG A 788 -14.30 -4.63 16.88
C ARG A 788 -15.38 -5.25 16.00
N ASP A 789 -14.97 -5.72 14.84
CA ASP A 789 -15.76 -6.66 14.06
C ASP A 789 -15.68 -8.05 14.69
N ALA A 790 -16.76 -8.45 15.38
CA ALA A 790 -16.84 -9.76 16.04
C ALA A 790 -16.97 -10.91 15.04
N GLU A 791 -17.59 -10.69 13.87
CA GLU A 791 -17.80 -11.71 12.84
C GLU A 791 -16.49 -12.07 12.15
N ALA A 792 -15.58 -11.10 12.00
CA ALA A 792 -14.25 -11.30 11.42
C ALA A 792 -13.27 -12.07 12.33
N TYR A 793 -13.55 -12.22 13.63
CA TYR A 793 -12.65 -12.86 14.60
C TYR A 793 -12.99 -14.34 14.82
N THR A 794 -12.67 -15.19 13.83
CA THR A 794 -12.89 -16.64 13.92
C THR A 794 -11.85 -17.34 14.82
N GLU A 795 -12.12 -18.59 15.18
CA GLU A 795 -11.21 -19.41 15.97
C GLU A 795 -9.88 -19.69 15.23
N GLU A 796 -9.93 -19.87 13.90
CA GLU A 796 -8.73 -20.02 13.07
C GLU A 796 -7.87 -18.75 13.08
N VAL A 797 -8.51 -17.57 13.01
CA VAL A 797 -7.82 -16.28 13.10
C VAL A 797 -7.17 -16.13 14.47
N ARG A 798 -7.87 -16.49 15.56
CA ARG A 798 -7.32 -16.47 16.92
C ARG A 798 -6.09 -17.36 17.04
N GLN A 799 -6.16 -18.62 16.60
CA GLN A 799 -5.03 -19.56 16.66
C GLN A 799 -3.86 -19.11 15.76
N SER A 800 -4.15 -18.54 14.59
CA SER A 800 -3.13 -17.93 13.74
C SER A 800 -2.44 -16.78 14.46
N LYS A 801 -3.20 -15.88 15.10
CA LYS A 801 -2.68 -14.73 15.83
C LYS A 801 -1.78 -15.17 17.00
N GLU A 802 -2.23 -16.15 17.80
CA GLU A 802 -1.45 -16.69 18.92
C GLU A 802 -0.12 -17.33 18.48
N ARG A 803 -0.14 -18.15 17.42
CA ARG A 803 1.09 -18.75 16.86
C ARG A 803 2.06 -17.69 16.35
N ASN A 804 1.56 -16.66 15.67
CA ASN A 804 2.38 -15.59 15.14
C ASN A 804 2.95 -14.71 16.26
N ILE A 805 2.15 -14.39 17.30
CA ILE A 805 2.63 -13.65 18.48
C ILE A 805 3.74 -14.44 19.16
N ALA A 806 3.54 -15.74 19.44
CA ALA A 806 4.58 -16.57 20.05
C ALA A 806 5.88 -16.57 19.22
N TYR A 807 5.76 -16.70 17.89
CA TYR A 807 6.90 -16.62 16.98
C TYR A 807 7.61 -15.26 17.02
N ILE A 808 6.86 -14.15 17.10
CA ILE A 808 7.42 -12.79 17.18
C ILE A 808 8.15 -12.60 18.51
N LEU A 809 7.52 -12.95 19.63
CA LEU A 809 8.05 -12.68 20.98
C LEU A 809 9.28 -13.54 21.32
N ASN A 810 9.38 -14.77 20.77
CA ASN A 810 10.52 -15.67 20.99
C ASN A 810 11.78 -15.30 20.20
N ARG A 811 11.74 -14.25 19.37
CA ARG A 811 12.92 -13.78 18.62
C ARG A 811 13.86 -12.93 19.49
N PRO A 812 15.13 -12.81 19.08
CA PRO A 812 16.07 -11.89 19.72
C PRO A 812 15.51 -10.46 19.78
N ALA A 813 15.71 -9.81 20.93
CA ALA A 813 15.36 -8.41 21.13
C ALA A 813 16.23 -7.49 20.29
N LYS A 814 15.63 -6.39 19.82
CA LYS A 814 16.35 -5.25 19.23
C LYS A 814 16.80 -4.30 20.33
N SER A 815 17.53 -3.26 19.92
CA SER A 815 18.09 -2.25 20.80
C SER A 815 18.21 -0.90 20.07
N PRO A 816 18.39 0.22 20.78
CA PRO A 816 18.59 1.53 20.14
C PRO A 816 19.84 1.62 19.24
N SER A 817 20.78 0.67 19.32
CA SER A 817 21.93 0.56 18.40
C SER A 817 21.60 -0.07 17.06
N ASP A 818 20.45 -0.75 16.93
CA ASP A 818 20.00 -1.35 15.67
C ASP A 818 19.34 -0.34 14.71
N VAL A 819 19.20 0.92 15.15
CA VAL A 819 18.60 1.99 14.34
C VAL A 819 19.56 2.44 13.24
N HIS A 820 19.04 2.54 12.01
CA HIS A 820 19.75 3.05 10.85
C HIS A 820 18.98 4.21 10.19
N ILE A 821 19.70 5.29 9.87
CA ILE A 821 19.15 6.43 9.13
C ILE A 821 19.89 6.56 7.81
N GLY A 822 19.15 6.50 6.70
CA GLY A 822 19.72 6.50 5.35
C GLY A 822 20.28 5.14 4.95
N ARG A 823 21.37 5.14 4.16
CA ARG A 823 22.00 3.91 3.67
C ARG A 823 22.57 3.09 4.83
N ARG A 824 22.22 1.80 4.86
CA ARG A 824 22.75 0.82 5.82
C ARG A 824 24.23 0.53 5.56
N THR A 825 24.96 0.25 6.63
CA THR A 825 26.34 -0.25 6.53
C THR A 825 26.30 -1.77 6.39
N PHE A 826 26.81 -2.29 5.28
CA PHE A 826 26.88 -3.72 5.02
C PHE A 826 28.26 -4.25 5.34
N ILE A 827 28.37 -4.99 6.44
CA ILE A 827 29.61 -5.68 6.82
C ILE A 827 29.77 -6.90 5.91
N PRO A 828 30.91 -7.05 5.21
CA PRO A 828 31.21 -8.23 4.41
C PRO A 828 31.10 -9.51 5.23
N ASN A 829 30.30 -10.48 4.77
CA ASN A 829 30.15 -11.75 5.46
C ASN A 829 31.35 -12.66 5.12
N THR A 830 32.27 -12.78 6.08
CA THR A 830 33.48 -13.60 5.91
C THR A 830 33.22 -15.10 6.09
N ASN A 831 32.00 -15.55 6.36
CA ASN A 831 31.60 -16.96 6.39
C ASN A 831 30.93 -17.42 5.09
N LYS A 832 30.82 -16.55 4.08
CA LYS A 832 30.33 -16.89 2.74
C LYS A 832 31.31 -16.44 1.68
N ILE A 833 31.41 -17.17 0.57
CA ILE A 833 32.36 -16.86 -0.48
C ILE A 833 31.81 -17.10 -1.89
N GLU A 834 32.14 -16.18 -2.79
CA GLU A 834 31.89 -16.25 -4.23
C GLU A 834 33.22 -16.39 -4.97
N ILE A 835 33.42 -17.50 -5.68
CA ILE A 835 34.67 -17.84 -6.35
C ILE A 835 34.50 -17.65 -7.87
N ASP A 836 35.12 -16.61 -8.43
CA ASP A 836 35.17 -16.36 -9.87
C ASP A 836 36.28 -17.22 -10.52
N ILE A 837 35.94 -18.45 -10.91
CA ILE A 837 36.91 -19.43 -11.42
C ILE A 837 37.41 -19.12 -12.84
N THR A 838 36.62 -18.41 -13.65
CA THR A 838 36.99 -18.02 -15.02
C THR A 838 36.36 -16.69 -15.40
N TYR A 839 36.98 -15.95 -16.32
CA TYR A 839 36.37 -14.78 -16.97
C TYR A 839 36.00 -15.04 -18.45
N ILE A 840 36.23 -16.25 -18.96
CA ILE A 840 35.77 -16.68 -20.29
C ILE A 840 34.25 -16.77 -20.27
N CYS A 841 33.57 -16.29 -21.32
CA CYS A 841 32.10 -16.31 -21.41
C CYS A 841 31.66 -16.55 -22.86
N ASN A 842 30.62 -17.37 -23.06
CA ASN A 842 30.03 -17.67 -24.36
C ASN A 842 28.77 -16.83 -24.70
N LEU A 843 28.29 -15.98 -23.77
CA LEU A 843 27.07 -15.19 -23.97
C LEU A 843 27.32 -13.68 -24.07
N GLY A 844 28.22 -13.13 -23.24
CA GLY A 844 28.56 -11.70 -23.27
C GLY A 844 27.38 -10.77 -22.96
N CYS A 845 26.78 -10.90 -21.76
CA CYS A 845 25.62 -10.10 -21.37
C CYS A 845 25.88 -8.59 -21.37
N GLU A 846 24.87 -7.80 -21.72
CA GLU A 846 24.88 -6.35 -21.53
C GLU A 846 24.97 -6.01 -20.03
N ALA A 847 25.67 -4.92 -19.67
CA ALA A 847 25.93 -4.52 -18.27
C ALA A 847 26.52 -5.63 -17.36
N CYS A 848 27.34 -6.54 -17.91
CA CYS A 848 27.98 -7.60 -17.13
C CYS A 848 28.86 -7.03 -16.00
N ASN A 849 28.54 -7.37 -14.75
CA ASN A 849 29.29 -6.96 -13.55
C ASN A 849 30.67 -7.63 -13.39
N ARG A 850 31.07 -8.50 -14.32
CA ARG A 850 32.44 -9.04 -14.47
C ARG A 850 33.21 -8.43 -15.63
N SER A 851 32.56 -7.53 -16.37
CA SER A 851 33.10 -6.91 -17.58
C SER A 851 33.57 -7.92 -18.64
N CYS A 852 33.03 -9.14 -18.68
CA CYS A 852 33.46 -10.17 -19.63
C CYS A 852 33.36 -9.72 -21.10
N PRO A 853 32.25 -9.09 -21.57
CA PRO A 853 32.18 -8.58 -22.94
C PRO A 853 32.96 -7.28 -23.15
N GLN A 854 33.08 -6.41 -22.15
CA GLN A 854 33.76 -5.12 -22.27
C GLN A 854 35.30 -5.23 -22.18
N ALA A 855 35.80 -6.21 -21.42
CA ALA A 855 37.21 -6.46 -21.15
C ALA A 855 37.52 -7.97 -21.22
N PRO A 856 37.41 -8.60 -22.41
CA PRO A 856 37.54 -10.05 -22.57
C PRO A 856 38.94 -10.56 -22.22
N THR A 857 39.02 -11.75 -21.62
CA THR A 857 40.29 -12.37 -21.22
C THR A 857 40.19 -13.89 -21.10
N THR A 858 41.34 -14.56 -21.11
CA THR A 858 41.49 -16.01 -20.85
C THR A 858 41.92 -16.30 -19.42
N GLU A 859 41.97 -15.28 -18.56
CA GLU A 859 42.31 -15.46 -17.15
C GLU A 859 41.27 -16.33 -16.44
N GLN A 860 41.79 -17.31 -15.72
CA GLN A 860 41.05 -18.27 -14.90
C GLN A 860 41.93 -18.66 -13.71
N MET A 861 41.31 -19.22 -12.68
CA MET A 861 42.02 -19.85 -11.56
C MET A 861 42.61 -21.18 -12.02
N THR A 862 43.74 -21.59 -11.45
CA THR A 862 44.23 -22.97 -11.65
C THR A 862 43.68 -23.88 -10.56
N LEU A 863 43.80 -25.19 -10.73
CA LEU A 863 43.51 -26.14 -9.64
C LEU A 863 44.34 -25.81 -8.37
N LEU A 864 45.62 -25.44 -8.53
CA LEU A 864 46.50 -25.01 -7.44
C LEU A 864 45.95 -23.81 -6.65
N ASP A 865 45.25 -22.87 -7.32
CA ASP A 865 44.63 -21.74 -6.62
C ASP A 865 43.46 -22.19 -5.74
N ILE A 866 42.74 -23.23 -6.15
CA ILE A 866 41.63 -23.83 -5.40
C ILE A 866 42.14 -24.71 -4.26
N GLU A 867 43.17 -25.51 -4.51
CA GLU A 867 43.87 -26.30 -3.48
C GLU A 867 44.38 -25.38 -2.38
N ARG A 868 45.02 -24.25 -2.73
CA ARG A 868 45.46 -23.24 -1.74
C ARG A 868 44.29 -22.68 -0.93
N PHE A 869 43.15 -22.39 -1.55
CA PHE A 869 41.95 -21.95 -0.82
C PHE A 869 41.42 -23.02 0.14
N VAL A 870 41.44 -24.29 -0.28
CA VAL A 870 41.05 -25.43 0.55
C VAL A 870 42.02 -25.60 1.73
N GLU A 871 43.33 -25.59 1.49
CA GLU A 871 44.37 -25.65 2.51
C GLU A 871 44.22 -24.52 3.53
N GLU A 872 44.14 -23.26 3.09
CA GLU A 872 43.92 -22.11 3.96
C GLU A 872 42.63 -22.25 4.78
N SER A 873 41.56 -22.79 4.18
CA SER A 873 40.29 -23.03 4.88
C SER A 873 40.42 -24.11 5.95
N ILE A 874 41.18 -25.18 5.70
CA ILE A 874 41.43 -26.26 6.65
C ILE A 874 42.33 -25.77 7.79
N GLU A 875 43.45 -25.12 7.46
CA GLU A 875 44.42 -24.59 8.42
C GLU A 875 43.79 -23.61 9.42
N LEU A 876 42.92 -22.74 8.93
CA LEU A 876 42.20 -21.77 9.77
C LEU A 876 40.97 -22.37 10.47
N GLY A 877 40.70 -23.65 10.28
CA GLY A 877 39.49 -24.31 10.81
C GLY A 877 38.20 -23.67 10.30
N LYS A 878 38.23 -23.05 9.12
CA LYS A 878 37.11 -22.29 8.57
C LYS A 878 35.94 -23.23 8.30
N ARG A 879 34.74 -22.80 8.72
CA ARG A 879 33.46 -23.47 8.44
C ARG A 879 32.61 -22.52 7.60
N TRP A 880 32.68 -22.66 6.29
CA TRP A 880 31.91 -21.82 5.38
C TRP A 880 30.41 -22.14 5.53
N GLU A 881 29.57 -21.11 5.58
CA GLU A 881 28.12 -21.27 5.48
C GLU A 881 27.72 -21.60 4.04
N PHE A 882 28.39 -20.96 3.06
CA PHE A 882 28.06 -21.05 1.65
C PHE A 882 29.27 -20.79 0.75
N ILE A 883 29.48 -21.66 -0.24
CA ILE A 883 30.45 -21.51 -1.32
C ILE A 883 29.70 -21.45 -2.65
N ASN A 884 29.90 -20.38 -3.42
CA ASN A 884 29.26 -20.18 -4.71
C ASN A 884 30.32 -20.11 -5.81
N ILE A 885 30.28 -21.02 -6.77
CA ILE A 885 31.19 -21.09 -7.92
C ILE A 885 30.55 -20.32 -9.08
N LEU A 886 31.26 -19.32 -9.61
CA LEU A 886 30.78 -18.46 -10.69
C LEU A 886 31.95 -17.84 -11.48
N GLY A 887 31.67 -16.80 -12.26
CA GLY A 887 32.64 -16.12 -13.12
C GLY A 887 31.99 -15.59 -14.39
N GLY A 888 32.67 -15.71 -15.52
CA GLY A 888 32.10 -15.53 -16.86
C GLY A 888 31.07 -16.61 -17.18
N GLU A 889 31.52 -17.75 -17.69
CA GLU A 889 30.73 -18.97 -17.80
C GLU A 889 31.54 -20.15 -17.22
N PRO A 890 31.22 -20.61 -16.00
CA PRO A 890 31.98 -21.66 -15.31
C PRO A 890 32.15 -22.94 -16.12
N THR A 891 31.17 -23.32 -16.95
CA THR A 891 31.23 -24.54 -17.76
C THR A 891 32.29 -24.51 -18.86
N LEU A 892 32.92 -23.36 -19.11
CA LEU A 892 34.05 -23.22 -20.02
C LEU A 892 35.42 -23.42 -19.35
N HIS A 893 35.46 -23.58 -18.02
CA HIS A 893 36.70 -23.85 -17.31
C HIS A 893 37.18 -25.28 -17.61
N PRO A 894 38.43 -25.48 -18.10
CA PRO A 894 38.91 -26.80 -18.51
C PRO A 894 38.94 -27.80 -17.35
N GLU A 895 39.26 -27.33 -16.14
CA GLU A 895 39.39 -28.15 -14.92
C GLU A 895 38.15 -28.06 -14.01
N LEU A 896 36.95 -27.77 -14.53
CA LEU A 896 35.76 -27.56 -13.69
C LEU A 896 35.44 -28.79 -12.81
N ARG A 897 35.58 -30.01 -13.34
CA ARG A 897 35.28 -31.25 -12.61
C ARG A 897 36.23 -31.43 -11.44
N GLU A 898 37.50 -31.15 -11.67
CA GLU A 898 38.58 -31.21 -10.70
C GLU A 898 38.39 -30.18 -9.59
N ILE A 899 38.04 -28.93 -9.94
CA ILE A 899 37.74 -27.86 -8.98
C ILE A 899 36.58 -28.24 -8.05
N VAL A 900 35.46 -28.73 -8.62
CA VAL A 900 34.30 -29.17 -7.84
C VAL A 900 34.68 -30.36 -6.95
N SER A 901 35.43 -31.33 -7.48
CA SER A 901 35.92 -32.48 -6.72
C SER A 901 36.79 -32.06 -5.54
N CYS A 902 37.77 -31.17 -5.74
CA CYS A 902 38.66 -30.69 -4.70
C CYS A 902 37.88 -30.03 -3.55
N ILE A 903 36.99 -29.07 -3.86
CA ILE A 903 36.19 -28.39 -2.83
C ILE A 903 35.30 -29.38 -2.06
N ILE A 904 34.64 -30.31 -2.74
CA ILE A 904 33.68 -31.22 -2.09
C ILE A 904 34.39 -32.34 -1.31
N ASN A 905 35.32 -33.04 -1.95
CA ASN A 905 35.94 -34.24 -1.39
C ASN A 905 37.06 -33.94 -0.40
N GLU A 906 37.80 -32.84 -0.59
CA GLU A 906 38.96 -32.53 0.25
C GLU A 906 38.62 -31.54 1.37
N TYR A 907 37.55 -30.73 1.22
CA TYR A 907 37.13 -29.77 2.25
C TYR A 907 35.73 -30.03 2.83
N ILE A 908 34.67 -30.00 2.02
CA ILE A 908 33.29 -30.03 2.55
C ILE A 908 33.01 -31.35 3.28
N ARG A 909 33.18 -32.49 2.63
CA ARG A 909 32.92 -33.82 3.23
C ARG A 909 33.76 -34.09 4.49
N PRO A 910 35.10 -33.91 4.49
CA PRO A 910 35.92 -34.26 5.64
C PRO A 910 35.92 -33.20 6.74
N CYS A 911 35.81 -31.92 6.40
CA CYS A 911 36.05 -30.83 7.35
C CYS A 911 34.80 -30.01 7.66
N SER A 912 33.95 -29.72 6.67
CA SER A 912 32.81 -28.80 6.86
C SER A 912 31.52 -29.31 6.22
N PRO A 913 30.95 -30.43 6.72
CA PRO A 913 29.85 -31.14 6.06
C PRO A 913 28.52 -30.36 6.03
N GLN A 914 28.43 -29.26 6.78
CA GLN A 914 27.26 -28.36 6.78
C GLN A 914 27.39 -27.21 5.76
N THR A 915 28.55 -27.04 5.13
CA THR A 915 28.76 -26.03 4.08
C THR A 915 27.85 -26.32 2.89
N GLN A 916 27.07 -25.33 2.47
CA GLN A 916 26.31 -25.41 1.23
C GLN A 916 27.18 -25.00 0.04
N ILE A 917 27.05 -25.70 -1.09
CA ILE A 917 27.78 -25.38 -2.32
C ILE A 917 26.85 -25.23 -3.53
N GLN A 918 27.09 -24.20 -4.33
CA GLN A 918 26.30 -23.88 -5.52
C GLN A 918 27.19 -23.50 -6.70
N ILE A 919 26.71 -23.72 -7.92
CA ILE A 919 27.27 -23.19 -9.17
C ILE A 919 26.25 -22.30 -9.90
N VAL A 920 26.70 -21.13 -10.36
CA VAL A 920 25.91 -20.15 -11.12
C VAL A 920 26.43 -20.10 -12.56
N SER A 921 25.58 -20.46 -13.52
CA SER A 921 25.92 -20.53 -14.95
C SER A 921 24.85 -19.84 -15.78
N ASN A 922 25.22 -19.28 -16.94
CA ASN A 922 24.23 -18.74 -17.85
C ASN A 922 23.37 -19.81 -18.52
N GLY A 923 23.76 -21.10 -18.46
CA GLY A 923 22.98 -22.23 -18.97
C GLY A 923 22.58 -22.13 -20.45
N TYR A 924 23.23 -21.25 -21.22
CA TYR A 924 22.79 -20.83 -22.56
C TYR A 924 22.96 -21.96 -23.58
N THR A 925 24.08 -22.69 -23.50
CA THR A 925 24.38 -23.80 -24.41
C THR A 925 23.88 -25.13 -23.86
N GLU A 926 23.56 -26.06 -24.77
CA GLU A 926 23.22 -27.43 -24.41
C GLU A 926 24.36 -28.13 -23.66
N TYR A 927 25.60 -27.95 -24.13
CA TYR A 927 26.79 -28.42 -23.45
C TYR A 927 26.84 -27.98 -21.98
N SER A 928 26.62 -26.68 -21.71
CA SER A 928 26.59 -26.16 -20.33
C SER A 928 25.52 -26.87 -19.49
N ARG A 929 24.31 -27.08 -20.03
CA ARG A 929 23.21 -27.73 -19.31
C ARG A 929 23.50 -29.20 -18.99
N ILE A 930 24.06 -29.94 -19.95
CA ILE A 930 24.45 -31.35 -19.78
C ILE A 930 25.55 -31.46 -18.72
N LEU A 931 26.63 -30.67 -18.82
CA LEU A 931 27.73 -30.71 -17.87
C LEU A 931 27.28 -30.39 -16.43
N LEU A 932 26.40 -29.39 -16.27
CA LEU A 932 25.85 -29.05 -14.96
C LEU A 932 24.99 -30.19 -14.37
N GLN A 933 24.25 -30.90 -15.23
CA GLN A 933 23.47 -32.06 -14.81
C GLN A 933 24.40 -33.20 -14.38
N GLU A 934 25.42 -33.54 -15.17
CA GLU A 934 26.42 -34.56 -14.84
C GLU A 934 27.11 -34.28 -13.49
N LEU A 935 27.50 -33.03 -13.25
CA LEU A 935 28.13 -32.60 -11.99
C LEU A 935 27.17 -32.76 -10.81
N GLN A 936 25.89 -32.40 -10.97
CA GLN A 936 24.87 -32.53 -9.94
C GLN A 936 24.51 -34.00 -9.67
N ASP A 937 24.51 -34.86 -10.69
CA ASP A 937 24.29 -36.30 -10.54
C ASP A 937 25.48 -36.97 -9.81
N THR A 938 26.70 -36.50 -10.06
CA THR A 938 27.92 -36.98 -9.39
C THR A 938 28.03 -36.48 -7.95
N TYR A 939 27.64 -35.23 -7.71
CA TYR A 939 27.70 -34.56 -6.41
C TYR A 939 26.31 -34.02 -6.03
N PRO A 940 25.45 -34.82 -5.40
CA PRO A 940 24.11 -34.41 -5.00
C PRO A 940 24.07 -33.18 -4.08
N GLU A 941 25.16 -32.89 -3.36
CA GLU A 941 25.34 -31.69 -2.55
C GLU A 941 25.60 -30.41 -3.36
N LEU A 942 25.96 -30.50 -4.66
CA LEU A 942 26.17 -29.37 -5.56
C LEU A 942 24.84 -28.86 -6.14
N TRP A 943 24.54 -27.60 -5.85
CA TRP A 943 23.30 -26.98 -6.31
C TRP A 943 23.54 -26.19 -7.59
N VAL A 944 22.76 -26.46 -8.64
CA VAL A 944 22.79 -25.64 -9.87
C VAL A 944 21.74 -24.53 -9.76
N ASP A 945 22.15 -23.27 -9.80
CA ASP A 945 21.21 -22.13 -9.82
C ASP A 945 20.58 -21.95 -11.20
N ARG A 946 19.55 -22.75 -11.49
CA ARG A 946 18.80 -22.68 -12.75
C ARG A 946 18.05 -21.35 -12.93
N SER A 947 17.85 -20.57 -11.87
CA SER A 947 17.23 -19.23 -11.96
C SER A 947 18.16 -18.19 -12.60
N SER A 948 19.45 -18.52 -12.75
CA SER A 948 20.46 -17.69 -13.41
C SER A 948 20.60 -17.96 -14.91
N PHE A 949 19.88 -18.96 -15.43
CA PHE A 949 19.91 -19.31 -16.85
C PHE A 949 19.33 -18.18 -17.70
N LYS A 950 19.94 -17.99 -18.87
CA LYS A 950 19.63 -16.88 -19.78
C LYS A 950 19.26 -17.43 -21.14
N THR A 951 18.29 -16.80 -21.76
CA THR A 951 17.85 -17.09 -23.13
C THR A 951 18.39 -16.07 -24.13
N SER A 952 18.93 -14.93 -23.66
CA SER A 952 19.54 -13.91 -24.51
C SER A 952 20.62 -13.12 -23.77
N LYS A 953 21.45 -12.37 -24.51
CA LYS A 953 22.46 -11.45 -23.94
C LYS A 953 21.85 -10.24 -23.22
N LYS A 954 20.63 -9.84 -23.59
CA LYS A 954 19.90 -8.73 -22.98
C LYS A 954 19.09 -9.28 -21.80
N VAL A 955 19.56 -8.99 -20.59
CA VAL A 955 18.86 -9.36 -19.36
C VAL A 955 18.18 -8.11 -18.81
N GLU A 956 16.86 -8.04 -18.94
CA GLU A 956 16.10 -6.80 -18.72
C GLU A 956 16.22 -6.27 -17.30
N TYR A 957 16.38 -7.10 -16.28
CA TYR A 957 16.45 -6.66 -14.88
C TYR A 957 17.88 -6.46 -14.35
N PHE A 958 18.89 -6.39 -15.23
CA PHE A 958 20.25 -6.10 -14.82
C PHE A 958 20.40 -4.63 -14.40
N SER A 959 21.07 -4.42 -13.28
CA SER A 959 21.49 -3.09 -12.85
C SER A 959 22.52 -2.54 -13.85
N PRO A 960 22.50 -1.23 -14.16
CA PRO A 960 23.45 -0.62 -15.09
C PRO A 960 24.85 -0.52 -14.45
N PHE A 961 25.56 -1.64 -14.39
CA PHE A 961 26.84 -1.78 -13.69
C PHE A 961 27.87 -0.72 -14.08
N ASN A 962 27.89 -0.34 -15.36
CA ASN A 962 28.83 0.63 -15.93
C ASN A 962 28.41 2.11 -15.74
N ASP A 963 27.34 2.39 -15.00
CA ASP A 963 26.98 3.74 -14.54
C ASP A 963 27.65 4.04 -13.19
N ALA A 964 28.90 4.50 -13.21
CA ALA A 964 29.68 4.71 -12.00
C ALA A 964 29.13 5.88 -11.16
N PRO A 965 28.89 5.70 -9.84
CA PRO A 965 28.40 6.79 -8.99
C PRO A 965 29.38 7.96 -8.86
N ILE A 966 30.70 7.76 -9.01
CA ILE A 966 31.68 8.85 -8.97
C ILE A 966 31.47 9.90 -10.08
N ASP A 967 30.82 9.51 -11.19
CA ASP A 967 30.51 10.41 -12.30
C ASP A 967 29.17 11.14 -12.11
N ASP A 968 28.44 10.86 -11.02
CA ASP A 968 27.15 11.47 -10.69
C ASP A 968 27.27 12.44 -9.51
N PRO A 969 26.96 13.74 -9.68
CA PRO A 969 27.04 14.73 -8.60
C PRO A 969 26.23 14.36 -7.35
N GLN A 970 25.15 13.57 -7.47
CA GLN A 970 24.34 13.14 -6.32
C GLN A 970 25.12 12.22 -5.36
N PHE A 971 26.21 11.61 -5.83
CA PHE A 971 27.02 10.65 -5.06
C PHE A 971 28.40 11.21 -4.68
N ALA A 972 28.64 12.52 -4.84
CA ALA A 972 29.93 13.13 -4.54
C ALA A 972 30.40 12.87 -3.09
N ASP A 973 29.49 12.96 -2.12
CA ASP A 973 29.75 12.76 -0.69
C ASP A 973 29.30 11.38 -0.18
N ALA A 974 29.05 10.42 -1.08
CA ALA A 974 28.56 9.10 -0.72
C ALA A 974 29.60 8.31 0.11
N GLN A 975 29.14 7.67 1.18
CA GLN A 975 29.98 6.80 2.02
C GLN A 975 30.15 5.42 1.38
N TYR A 976 31.04 5.30 0.39
CA TYR A 976 31.22 4.09 -0.42
C TYR A 976 31.58 2.84 0.39
N HIS A 977 32.32 3.00 1.49
CA HIS A 977 32.63 1.91 2.42
C HIS A 977 31.41 1.21 3.03
N LYS A 978 30.20 1.80 2.96
CA LYS A 978 28.97 1.15 3.42
C LYS A 978 28.54 -0.02 2.53
N GLY A 979 29.03 -0.12 1.30
CA GLY A 979 28.72 -1.24 0.41
C GLY A 979 27.24 -1.37 0.04
N CYS A 980 26.80 -2.57 -0.30
CA CYS A 980 25.41 -2.95 -0.55
C CYS A 980 25.18 -4.40 -0.12
N TRP A 981 23.93 -4.86 -0.11
CA TRP A 981 23.54 -6.21 0.33
C TRP A 981 24.39 -7.36 -0.24
N VAL A 982 25.00 -7.21 -1.42
CA VAL A 982 25.86 -8.23 -2.05
C VAL A 982 26.98 -8.69 -1.11
N THR A 983 27.64 -7.78 -0.39
CA THR A 983 28.80 -8.14 0.46
C THR A 983 28.41 -8.94 1.71
N SER A 984 27.23 -8.69 2.28
CA SER A 984 26.75 -9.41 3.46
C SER A 984 25.95 -10.67 3.10
N PHE A 985 25.26 -10.66 1.97
CA PHE A 985 24.41 -11.77 1.54
C PHE A 985 25.19 -12.83 0.75
N CYS A 986 25.92 -12.42 -0.29
CA CYS A 986 26.72 -13.32 -1.12
C CYS A 986 28.07 -13.64 -0.47
N GLY A 987 28.61 -12.72 0.34
CA GLY A 987 29.88 -12.87 1.03
C GLY A 987 31.06 -12.23 0.32
N ILE A 988 32.27 -12.60 0.75
CA ILE A 988 33.52 -12.13 0.17
C ILE A 988 33.75 -12.77 -1.20
N GLY A 989 34.51 -12.11 -2.07
CA GLY A 989 34.89 -12.62 -3.38
C GLY A 989 36.28 -13.25 -3.37
N LEU A 990 36.49 -14.28 -4.18
CA LEU A 990 37.81 -14.85 -4.49
C LEU A 990 37.96 -14.97 -6.00
N ASN A 991 39.11 -14.59 -6.51
CA ASN A 991 39.53 -14.90 -7.88
C ASN A 991 41.04 -15.20 -7.88
N ARG A 992 41.63 -15.42 -9.07
CA ARG A 992 43.07 -15.74 -9.23
C ARG A 992 44.06 -14.75 -8.60
N TYR A 993 43.62 -13.56 -8.20
CA TYR A 993 44.48 -12.54 -7.60
C TYR A 993 44.39 -12.49 -6.07
N GLY A 994 43.35 -13.07 -5.45
CA GLY A 994 43.14 -13.08 -4.01
C GLY A 994 41.70 -12.75 -3.59
N TYR A 995 41.54 -12.32 -2.33
CA TYR A 995 40.25 -12.10 -1.68
C TYR A 995 39.79 -10.63 -1.75
N TYR A 996 38.48 -10.44 -1.85
CA TYR A 996 37.81 -9.14 -1.99
C TYR A 996 36.55 -9.02 -1.12
N ALA A 997 36.13 -7.79 -0.80
CA ALA A 997 34.90 -7.51 -0.05
C ALA A 997 33.64 -8.08 -0.71
N CYS A 998 33.62 -8.17 -2.03
CA CYS A 998 32.67 -8.98 -2.79
C CYS A 998 33.26 -9.33 -4.15
N SER A 999 32.67 -10.28 -4.84
CA SER A 999 33.12 -10.73 -6.16
C SER A 999 33.09 -9.62 -7.23
N VAL A 1000 32.16 -8.65 -7.11
CA VAL A 1000 32.11 -7.49 -8.01
C VAL A 1000 33.34 -6.59 -7.84
N CYS A 1001 33.87 -6.45 -6.62
CA CYS A 1001 35.12 -5.72 -6.39
C CYS A 1001 36.29 -6.39 -7.14
N GLY A 1002 36.39 -7.72 -7.08
CA GLY A 1002 37.39 -8.48 -7.84
C GLY A 1002 37.22 -8.32 -9.36
N GLY A 1003 35.97 -8.30 -9.83
CA GLY A 1003 35.62 -8.02 -11.22
C GLY A 1003 35.99 -6.60 -11.69
N ILE A 1004 36.03 -5.61 -10.79
CA ILE A 1004 36.49 -4.25 -11.10
C ILE A 1004 38.03 -4.20 -11.07
N ASP A 1005 38.66 -4.73 -10.02
CA ASP A 1005 40.12 -4.67 -9.81
C ASP A 1005 40.89 -5.29 -10.99
N ARG A 1006 40.37 -6.40 -11.55
CA ARG A 1006 40.97 -7.05 -12.74
C ARG A 1006 41.08 -6.12 -13.95
N VAL A 1007 40.14 -5.19 -14.11
CA VAL A 1007 40.11 -4.28 -15.27
C VAL A 1007 40.98 -3.04 -15.01
N LEU A 1008 41.02 -2.56 -13.76
CA LEU A 1008 41.82 -1.39 -13.38
C LEU A 1008 43.32 -1.67 -13.54
N ASN A 1009 43.80 -2.83 -13.06
CA ASN A 1009 45.20 -3.29 -13.16
C ASN A 1009 46.23 -2.18 -12.82
N GLN A 1010 45.96 -1.40 -11.76
CA GLN A 1010 46.90 -0.55 -11.03
C GLN A 1010 47.47 -1.34 -9.84
N GLU A 1011 48.10 -0.73 -8.82
CA GLU A 1011 48.42 -1.40 -7.54
C GLU A 1011 47.19 -2.20 -7.07
N ARG A 1012 47.30 -3.54 -7.15
CA ARG A 1012 46.21 -4.48 -6.89
C ARG A 1012 45.84 -4.41 -5.41
N CYS A 1013 44.54 -4.44 -5.13
CA CYS A 1013 44.05 -4.42 -3.75
C CYS A 1013 43.60 -5.80 -3.24
N ALA A 1014 43.83 -6.85 -4.02
CA ALA A 1014 43.55 -8.22 -3.61
C ALA A 1014 44.27 -8.57 -2.30
N ILE A 1015 43.56 -9.20 -1.37
CA ILE A 1015 44.17 -9.71 -0.14
C ILE A 1015 44.76 -11.09 -0.48
N GLY A 1016 46.06 -11.28 -0.27
CA GLY A 1016 46.79 -12.43 -0.81
C GLY A 1016 46.48 -13.77 -0.14
N SER A 1017 46.03 -13.77 1.10
CA SER A 1017 45.73 -14.99 1.87
C SER A 1017 44.49 -14.84 2.75
N LEU A 1018 43.79 -15.94 3.04
CA LEU A 1018 42.56 -15.92 3.86
C LEU A 1018 42.82 -15.41 5.29
N LYS A 1019 43.98 -15.75 5.86
CA LYS A 1019 44.40 -15.31 7.21
C LYS A 1019 44.55 -13.80 7.35
N GLU A 1020 44.78 -13.13 6.22
CA GLU A 1020 44.98 -11.68 6.16
C GLU A 1020 43.68 -10.90 5.95
N VAL A 1021 42.55 -11.59 5.71
CA VAL A 1021 41.24 -10.99 5.53
C VAL A 1021 40.80 -10.37 6.85
N SER A 1022 40.66 -9.04 6.86
CA SER A 1022 40.14 -8.28 8.00
C SER A 1022 39.05 -7.31 7.54
N GLU A 1023 38.16 -6.93 8.45
CA GLU A 1023 37.08 -5.97 8.18
C GLU A 1023 37.64 -4.65 7.61
N ASP A 1024 38.73 -4.13 8.17
CA ASP A 1024 39.37 -2.89 7.72
C ASP A 1024 39.85 -2.97 6.26
N LYS A 1025 40.48 -4.09 5.87
CA LYS A 1025 40.94 -4.27 4.49
C LYS A 1025 39.77 -4.39 3.51
N LEU A 1026 38.72 -5.13 3.89
CA LEU A 1026 37.52 -5.26 3.05
C LEU A 1026 36.77 -3.91 2.95
N ARG A 1027 36.69 -3.15 4.04
CA ARG A 1027 36.11 -1.80 4.06
C ARG A 1027 36.87 -0.84 3.14
N ALA A 1028 38.21 -0.90 3.14
CA ALA A 1028 39.04 -0.11 2.23
C ALA A 1028 38.79 -0.47 0.75
N GLN A 1029 38.60 -1.75 0.44
CA GLN A 1029 38.21 -2.18 -0.90
C GLN A 1029 36.82 -1.65 -1.30
N LEU A 1030 35.82 -1.70 -0.41
CA LEU A 1030 34.50 -1.11 -0.68
C LEU A 1030 34.60 0.38 -0.99
N GLU A 1031 35.36 1.14 -0.18
CA GLU A 1031 35.60 2.57 -0.40
C GLU A 1031 36.21 2.84 -1.78
N ARG A 1032 37.14 2.00 -2.24
CA ARG A 1032 37.79 2.13 -3.55
C ARG A 1032 36.91 1.71 -4.72
N PHE A 1033 36.14 0.64 -4.60
CA PHE A 1033 35.45 0.03 -5.75
C PHE A 1033 33.97 0.38 -5.85
N CYS A 1034 33.26 0.64 -4.74
CA CYS A 1034 31.84 0.99 -4.80
C CYS A 1034 31.58 2.31 -5.55
N ARG A 1035 32.54 3.24 -5.55
CA ARG A 1035 32.49 4.48 -6.36
C ARG A 1035 32.44 4.24 -7.87
N LEU A 1036 32.85 3.05 -8.33
CA LEU A 1036 32.82 2.63 -9.73
C LEU A 1036 31.67 1.67 -10.03
N CYS A 1037 30.92 1.22 -9.02
CA CYS A 1037 29.96 0.14 -9.18
C CYS A 1037 28.53 0.69 -9.31
N GLY A 1038 27.93 0.56 -10.49
CA GLY A 1038 26.54 1.00 -10.72
C GLY A 1038 25.51 0.31 -9.82
N ASN A 1039 25.82 -0.87 -9.27
CA ASN A 1039 24.97 -1.50 -8.24
C ASN A 1039 24.86 -0.65 -6.97
N PHE A 1040 25.93 0.07 -6.58
CA PHE A 1040 25.89 0.92 -5.38
C PHE A 1040 24.82 2.01 -5.53
N LYS A 1041 24.80 2.63 -6.72
CA LYS A 1041 23.83 3.64 -7.15
C LYS A 1041 22.42 3.08 -7.29
N ASP A 1042 22.26 1.97 -8.02
CA ASP A 1042 20.95 1.36 -8.31
C ASP A 1042 20.20 0.92 -7.03
N TYR A 1043 20.93 0.42 -6.02
CA TYR A 1043 20.33 0.02 -4.74
C TYR A 1043 20.12 1.19 -3.75
N ASP A 1044 20.49 2.42 -4.09
CA ASP A 1044 20.42 3.55 -3.15
C ASP A 1044 18.98 3.91 -2.74
N HIS A 1045 18.04 3.82 -3.69
CA HIS A 1045 16.61 4.03 -3.42
C HIS A 1045 16.01 3.04 -2.40
N ASN A 1046 16.70 1.93 -2.14
CA ASN A 1046 16.35 0.94 -1.11
C ASN A 1046 17.43 0.86 -0.01
N GLN A 1047 18.12 1.97 0.31
CA GLN A 1047 19.12 2.05 1.38
C GLN A 1047 20.28 1.03 1.25
N GLY A 1048 20.57 0.56 0.03
CA GLY A 1048 21.55 -0.47 -0.28
C GLY A 1048 21.05 -1.92 -0.11
N LEU A 1049 19.80 -2.12 0.29
CA LEU A 1049 19.17 -3.44 0.40
C LEU A 1049 18.84 -4.05 -0.97
N PHE A 1050 18.61 -5.36 -0.98
CA PHE A 1050 18.22 -6.10 -2.17
C PHE A 1050 16.91 -5.56 -2.77
N ILE A 1051 16.89 -5.35 -4.09
CA ILE A 1051 15.68 -5.04 -4.86
C ILE A 1051 15.29 -6.30 -5.66
N PRO A 1052 14.09 -6.88 -5.45
CA PRO A 1052 13.59 -8.02 -6.21
C PRO A 1052 13.58 -7.76 -7.71
N ARG A 1053 13.77 -8.82 -8.53
CA ARG A 1053 13.79 -8.71 -10.00
C ARG A 1053 12.56 -7.97 -10.54
N VAL A 1054 11.37 -8.29 -10.03
CA VAL A 1054 10.08 -7.66 -10.39
C VAL A 1054 10.03 -6.15 -10.15
N GLU A 1055 10.80 -5.64 -9.18
CA GLU A 1055 10.82 -4.24 -8.78
C GLU A 1055 11.89 -3.41 -9.51
N LYS A 1056 12.82 -4.05 -10.21
CA LYS A 1056 13.89 -3.36 -10.92
C LYS A 1056 13.42 -2.65 -12.18
N ALA A 1057 14.09 -1.55 -12.49
CA ALA A 1057 13.97 -0.89 -13.78
C ALA A 1057 14.47 -1.80 -14.91
N PRO A 1058 13.88 -1.72 -16.11
CA PRO A 1058 14.38 -2.44 -17.25
C PRO A 1058 15.68 -1.78 -17.73
N LEU A 1059 16.68 -2.60 -18.09
CA LEU A 1059 17.89 -2.18 -18.77
C LEU A 1059 17.52 -1.80 -20.21
N SER A 1060 17.11 -0.54 -20.39
CA SER A 1060 16.79 0.02 -21.70
C SER A 1060 18.04 0.31 -22.51
N GLU A 1061 19.06 0.89 -21.87
CA GLU A 1061 20.34 1.25 -22.48
C GLU A 1061 21.52 0.79 -21.62
N ASN A 1062 22.53 0.21 -22.26
CA ASN A 1062 23.78 -0.14 -21.60
C ASN A 1062 24.67 1.10 -21.42
N LYS A 1063 24.36 1.91 -20.40
CA LYS A 1063 25.09 3.14 -20.10
C LYS A 1063 26.54 2.85 -19.67
N ILE A 1064 27.50 3.46 -20.36
CA ILE A 1064 28.92 3.45 -19.99
C ILE A 1064 29.32 4.87 -19.60
N SER A 1065 29.51 5.08 -18.31
CA SER A 1065 29.91 6.38 -17.73
C SER A 1065 31.34 6.80 -18.12
N PRO A 1066 31.69 8.10 -18.03
CA PRO A 1066 33.03 8.60 -18.39
C PRO A 1066 34.19 7.86 -17.72
N SER A 1067 34.08 7.55 -16.43
CA SER A 1067 35.10 6.79 -15.71
C SER A 1067 35.26 5.39 -16.29
N TRP A 1068 34.16 4.67 -16.54
CA TRP A 1068 34.22 3.34 -17.16
C TRP A 1068 34.77 3.37 -18.58
N LYS A 1069 34.42 4.38 -19.37
CA LYS A 1069 34.98 4.58 -20.72
C LYS A 1069 36.50 4.68 -20.67
N LYS A 1070 37.03 5.54 -19.79
CA LYS A 1070 38.48 5.68 -19.58
C LYS A 1070 39.13 4.38 -19.12
N ILE A 1071 38.50 3.64 -18.21
CA ILE A 1071 38.99 2.35 -17.69
C ILE A 1071 39.10 1.32 -18.83
N TYR A 1072 38.04 1.17 -19.64
CA TYR A 1072 38.05 0.23 -20.76
C TYR A 1072 39.00 0.63 -21.88
N ASP A 1073 39.14 1.92 -22.18
CA ASP A 1073 40.10 2.40 -23.17
C ASP A 1073 41.54 2.11 -22.73
N SER A 1074 41.85 2.34 -21.45
CA SER A 1074 43.14 2.01 -20.85
C SER A 1074 43.40 0.49 -20.82
N TYR A 1075 42.37 -0.32 -20.56
CA TYR A 1075 42.47 -1.78 -20.64
C TYR A 1075 42.81 -2.24 -22.06
N LYS A 1076 42.13 -1.70 -23.08
CA LYS A 1076 42.38 -2.03 -24.49
C LYS A 1076 43.77 -1.61 -24.94
N GLN A 1077 44.27 -0.46 -24.50
CA GLN A 1077 45.62 0.01 -24.84
C GLN A 1077 46.72 -0.91 -24.28
N ARG A 1078 46.50 -1.53 -23.12
CA ARG A 1078 47.47 -2.45 -22.49
C ARG A 1078 47.48 -3.86 -23.09
N LYS A 1079 46.43 -4.24 -23.81
CA LYS A 1079 46.31 -5.54 -24.51
C LYS A 1079 46.78 -5.51 -25.96
N LYS A 1080 46.91 -4.31 -26.54
CA LYS A 1080 47.68 -4.10 -27.76
C LYS A 1080 49.16 -4.12 -27.40
#